data_AF-A0A1E3PXV7-F1
#
_entry.id   AF-A0A1E3PXV7-F1
#
_cell.length_a   1.000
_cell.length_b   1.000
_cell.length_c   1.000
_cell.angle_alpha   90.00
_cell.angle_beta   90.00
_cell.angle_gamma   90.00
#
_symmetry.space_group_name_H-M   'P 1'
#
loop_
_entity.id
_entity.type
_entity.pdbx_description
1 polymer ?
#
loop_
_entity_poly.entity_id
_entity_poly.type
_entity_poly.pdbx_seq_one_letter_code
_entity_poly.pdbx_strand_id
1 'polypeptide(L)'
;MVSEVVPTVSPEVCFQPAPGQVVFAEPTTRTTFTIYAISNRPDARINVSLSSGSPSAVDFKLIKIPSIGSGYYTFKAIVEATEDLLNLTYSYTVDGNTITLDRPVTVIPRTCQTNENEFRTVVELQPGQDRADIKIPWLKVDDWQGWVWVRPRNTWIEPRWITLKELPVLLGSHFFLLQPVNSTIDPASSFCVYPCSTAEATVHMTSARDGEEPNTVYARVRRTKADSTAKVYVVGKITTRADVFESIDGAIGMAKEYLGTSNLRYEMPPTHDRGTLWPHSQLGFCTWSSIGEYVRPTNENLDRLVKSLKDADLPIGSFIIDDGWQDIRAGMNGIPETKGLWSFDIWDGMNISFRETVDIIKRGLPTVENVGVWMTLHGYWNSIASKSPLVAKYKMRPYKLSRDCVPGLIYKGFEMQTCTQPDEKDYIWWLPPKELAYQFWKDYFSVCAAAGITFAKVDDQAYCSFLAGVEGAEEAFALWNGMNKAADEIFGEGRVIHCMAHYERMFNGDIGMGLATNGKRAVFRNTNDFGLPRPNVHRDHIHYNLMNCIIISRMCLIPDADMFMSAAQWPAYHAVLRAFFQGPLLLSDRAGEHDLEVIHKLIGRTRYGVYEVIQAPNTIRPLRSRIWEPTLDSGIGPSIKAVSSFPVANASSVILWSSRDSAAHASTDILFASDIIDALGPEDLLPDTKYLLWFNDHRSAIYFNPSLSSGSPIAEIALPPETHEVITIAPSYSIGGTDGIEIACLGLVDKYASLAAITAIQVLTAPECLRTTVTFEGKLAFVAKTIETARIQIFLNSAQVSYKAEILDGLSASLLTVDVNAGAGSRGAADAIGWTVDVCVIASE
;
A
#
# COMPACT_ATOMS: atom_id res chain seq x y z
N MET A 1 24.74 14.22 -17.73
CA MET A 1 26.11 14.34 -17.21
C MET A 1 26.06 13.97 -15.74
N VAL A 2 26.59 12.80 -15.42
CA VAL A 2 26.59 12.21 -14.08
C VAL A 2 27.73 12.87 -13.32
N SER A 3 27.42 13.66 -12.29
CA SER A 3 28.43 14.06 -11.32
C SER A 3 28.86 12.79 -10.58
N GLU A 4 30.13 12.42 -10.72
CA GLU A 4 30.76 11.42 -9.86
C GLU A 4 30.62 11.89 -8.41
N VAL A 5 29.65 11.31 -7.70
CA VAL A 5 29.59 11.36 -6.25
C VAL A 5 30.71 10.45 -5.77
N VAL A 6 31.71 11.06 -5.12
CA VAL A 6 32.74 10.36 -4.36
C VAL A 6 32.07 9.27 -3.52
N PRO A 7 32.51 7.99 -3.58
CA PRO A 7 31.92 6.96 -2.74
C PRO A 7 32.24 7.29 -1.28
N THR A 8 31.27 7.90 -0.60
CA THR A 8 31.20 7.89 0.85
C THR A 8 31.23 6.42 1.26
N VAL A 9 32.26 6.02 2.01
CA VAL A 9 32.40 4.70 2.63
C VAL A 9 31.04 4.34 3.25
N SER A 10 30.33 3.37 2.68
CA SER A 10 29.05 2.91 3.22
C SER A 10 29.29 2.49 4.66
N PRO A 11 28.47 2.94 5.63
CA PRO A 11 28.71 2.58 7.02
C PRO A 11 28.68 1.06 7.18
N GLU A 12 29.75 0.50 7.75
CA GLU A 12 29.85 -0.92 8.14
C GLU A 12 28.99 -1.25 9.39
N VAL A 13 28.33 -0.23 9.95
CA VAL A 13 27.57 -0.32 11.20
C VAL A 13 26.22 0.37 11.05
N CYS A 14 25.14 -0.37 11.30
CA CYS A 14 23.78 0.15 11.45
C CYS A 14 23.44 0.30 12.93
N PHE A 15 22.96 1.48 13.34
CA PHE A 15 22.57 1.74 14.73
C PHE A 15 21.07 1.66 14.91
N GLN A 16 20.64 1.21 16.08
CA GLN A 16 19.25 1.25 16.53
C GLN A 16 19.19 1.83 17.94
N PRO A 17 18.60 3.03 18.12
CA PRO A 17 17.95 3.87 17.10
C PRO A 17 18.90 4.38 16.00
N ALA A 18 18.37 4.68 14.82
CA ALA A 18 19.14 5.21 13.72
C ALA A 18 19.58 6.66 13.97
N PRO A 19 20.73 7.11 13.45
CA PRO A 19 21.21 8.49 13.59
C PRO A 19 20.15 9.53 13.19
N GLY A 20 19.95 10.56 14.01
CA GLY A 20 18.95 11.61 13.79
C GLY A 20 17.52 11.26 14.23
N GLN A 21 17.27 10.07 14.79
CA GLN A 21 15.98 9.73 15.36
C GLN A 21 15.76 10.35 16.74
N VAL A 22 14.48 10.58 17.04
CA VAL A 22 13.99 10.92 18.38
C VAL A 22 13.34 9.67 18.97
N VAL A 23 13.71 9.29 20.19
CA VAL A 23 13.22 8.08 20.87
C VAL A 23 12.87 8.33 22.32
N PHE A 24 12.04 7.45 22.87
CA PHE A 24 11.49 7.56 24.23
C PHE A 24 12.15 6.58 25.19
N ALA A 25 12.50 7.06 26.38
CA ALA A 25 12.89 6.20 27.49
C ALA A 25 11.71 6.05 28.48
N GLU A 26 11.37 4.81 28.84
CA GLU A 26 10.29 4.50 29.79
C GLU A 26 10.60 5.06 31.21
N PRO A 27 9.62 5.60 31.94
CA PRO A 27 9.86 6.15 33.26
C PRO A 27 10.08 5.01 34.26
N THR A 28 11.32 4.78 34.68
CA THR A 28 11.65 3.84 35.77
C THR A 28 12.66 4.46 36.74
N THR A 29 12.75 3.94 37.96
CA THR A 29 13.56 4.49 39.07
C THR A 29 15.07 4.56 38.81
N ARG A 30 15.55 3.92 37.73
CA ARG A 30 16.87 4.09 37.10
C ARG A 30 16.69 3.87 35.61
N THR A 31 16.28 4.90 34.88
CA THR A 31 16.04 4.77 33.45
C THR A 31 17.36 4.43 32.76
N THR A 32 17.49 3.22 32.25
CA THR A 32 18.60 2.84 31.36
C THR A 32 18.04 2.74 29.95
N PHE A 33 18.75 3.30 28.98
CA PHE A 33 18.40 3.23 27.58
C PHE A 33 19.33 2.23 26.90
N THR A 34 18.76 1.22 26.25
CA THR A 34 19.54 0.22 25.51
C THR A 34 19.67 0.65 24.06
N ILE A 35 20.89 0.62 23.54
CA ILE A 35 21.20 0.93 22.15
C ILE A 35 21.80 -0.33 21.54
N TYR A 36 21.41 -0.61 20.30
CA TYR A 36 21.97 -1.70 19.53
C TYR A 36 22.74 -1.16 18.32
N ALA A 37 23.72 -1.95 17.89
CA ALA A 37 24.42 -1.72 16.63
C ALA A 37 24.61 -3.06 15.93
N ILE A 38 24.51 -3.08 14.61
CA ILE A 38 24.73 -4.27 13.79
C ILE A 38 25.91 -3.97 12.88
N SER A 39 26.90 -4.87 12.84
CA SER A 39 28.02 -4.76 11.92
C SER A 39 28.27 -6.07 11.19
N ASN A 40 28.79 -6.00 9.97
CA ASN A 40 29.31 -7.17 9.25
C ASN A 40 30.66 -7.66 9.81
N ARG A 41 31.20 -6.98 10.82
CA ARG A 41 32.50 -7.27 11.45
C ARG A 41 32.35 -7.58 12.95
N PRO A 42 32.86 -8.72 13.43
CA PRO A 42 32.81 -9.04 14.86
C PRO A 42 33.84 -8.24 15.65
N ASP A 43 34.88 -7.73 14.98
CA ASP A 43 35.97 -6.93 15.55
C ASP A 43 35.68 -5.41 15.51
N ALA A 44 34.49 -5.00 15.06
CA ALA A 44 34.08 -3.60 15.02
C ALA A 44 34.14 -2.97 16.42
N ARG A 45 34.86 -1.85 16.54
CA ARG A 45 34.90 -1.06 17.78
C ARG A 45 33.88 0.06 17.68
N ILE A 46 32.82 -0.03 18.48
CA ILE A 46 31.65 0.83 18.39
C ILE A 46 31.45 1.53 19.73
N ASN A 47 31.16 2.82 19.67
CA ASN A 47 31.07 3.72 20.81
C ASN A 47 29.87 4.65 20.71
N VAL A 48 29.36 5.07 21.86
CA VAL A 48 28.38 6.17 21.98
C VAL A 48 28.86 7.19 23.01
N SER A 49 28.77 8.47 22.68
CA SER A 49 29.06 9.60 23.57
C SER A 49 27.80 10.41 23.90
N LEU A 50 27.79 11.04 25.07
CA LEU A 50 26.64 11.74 25.66
C LEU A 50 26.91 13.26 25.72
N SER A 51 25.90 14.10 25.46
CA SER A 51 26.03 15.56 25.45
C SER A 51 26.15 16.25 26.82
N SER A 52 25.86 15.57 27.93
CA SER A 52 25.81 16.18 29.28
C SER A 52 26.64 15.43 30.33
N GLY A 53 27.75 16.04 30.75
CA GLY A 53 28.32 15.91 32.10
C GLY A 53 28.98 14.58 32.54
N SER A 54 28.91 13.48 31.78
CA SER A 54 29.56 12.20 32.16
C SER A 54 30.83 11.92 31.33
N PRO A 55 31.98 11.64 31.96
CA PRO A 55 33.24 11.41 31.26
C PRO A 55 33.41 9.92 30.92
N SER A 56 32.92 9.47 29.76
CA SER A 56 33.47 8.34 28.98
C SER A 56 32.51 7.96 27.85
N ALA A 57 33.05 7.70 26.65
CA ALA A 57 32.30 6.99 25.63
C ALA A 57 31.92 5.60 26.17
N VAL A 58 30.68 5.16 25.96
CA VAL A 58 30.23 3.82 26.33
C VAL A 58 30.58 2.88 25.17
N ASP A 59 31.39 1.86 25.46
CA ASP A 59 31.70 0.79 24.51
C ASP A 59 30.50 -0.14 24.33
N PHE A 60 30.19 -0.49 23.09
CA PHE A 60 29.24 -1.55 22.82
C PHE A 60 29.87 -2.92 23.05
N LYS A 61 29.08 -3.87 23.55
CA LYS A 61 29.48 -5.26 23.75
C LYS A 61 28.80 -6.16 22.73
N LEU A 62 29.57 -7.05 22.11
CA LEU A 62 29.03 -8.10 21.25
C LEU A 62 28.07 -8.99 22.06
N ILE A 63 26.87 -9.19 21.54
CA ILE A 63 25.86 -10.09 22.12
C ILE A 63 25.46 -11.16 21.10
N LYS A 64 24.91 -12.27 21.60
CA LYS A 64 24.38 -13.33 20.75
C LYS A 64 22.85 -13.33 20.83
N ILE A 65 22.21 -13.10 19.70
CA ILE A 65 20.76 -13.24 19.51
C ILE A 65 20.51 -14.18 18.32
N PRO A 66 19.30 -14.74 18.15
CA PRO A 66 18.94 -15.47 16.94
C PRO A 66 19.21 -14.63 15.69
N SER A 67 19.74 -15.27 14.65
CA SER A 67 20.19 -14.61 13.42
C SER A 67 19.45 -15.18 12.22
N ILE A 68 18.78 -14.31 11.48
CA ILE A 68 18.00 -14.63 10.28
C ILE A 68 18.69 -13.93 9.10
N GLY A 69 19.40 -14.72 8.29
CA GLY A 69 20.36 -14.18 7.35
C GLY A 69 21.72 -14.01 8.03
N SER A 70 22.73 -14.68 7.51
CA SER A 70 24.07 -14.73 8.13
C SER A 70 24.93 -13.51 7.77
N GLY A 71 26.01 -13.29 8.53
CA GLY A 71 27.09 -12.38 8.14
C GLY A 71 27.12 -11.06 8.91
N TYR A 72 26.30 -10.93 9.94
CA TYR A 72 26.25 -9.75 10.80
C TYR A 72 26.39 -10.13 12.28
N TYR A 73 26.72 -9.13 13.09
CA TYR A 73 27.02 -9.25 14.50
C TYR A 73 26.31 -8.13 15.24
N THR A 74 25.50 -8.50 16.22
CA THR A 74 24.78 -7.54 17.06
C THR A 74 25.60 -7.15 18.28
N PHE A 75 25.71 -5.84 18.50
CA PHE A 75 26.34 -5.22 19.64
C PHE A 75 25.29 -4.47 20.47
N LYS A 76 25.52 -4.38 21.78
CA LYS A 76 24.63 -3.70 22.73
C LYS A 76 25.41 -2.76 23.64
N ALA A 77 24.91 -1.55 23.80
CA ALA A 77 25.32 -0.62 24.85
C ALA A 77 24.12 -0.30 25.74
N ILE A 78 24.38 0.00 27.01
CA ILE A 78 23.38 0.49 27.96
C ILE A 78 23.90 1.83 28.45
N VAL A 79 23.11 2.88 28.28
CA VAL A 79 23.40 4.22 28.80
C VAL A 79 22.42 4.55 29.91
N GLU A 80 22.86 5.31 30.91
CA GLU A 80 21.94 5.84 31.91
C GLU A 80 21.20 7.04 31.30
N ALA A 81 19.88 6.98 31.27
CA ALA A 81 19.03 8.09 30.90
C ALA A 81 18.82 8.97 32.14
N THR A 82 19.19 10.23 32.01
CA THR A 82 18.95 11.29 32.99
C THR A 82 17.48 11.72 32.97
N GLU A 83 17.04 12.52 33.94
CA GLU A 83 15.72 13.17 33.89
C GLU A 83 15.60 14.21 32.76
N ASP A 84 16.74 14.67 32.24
CA ASP A 84 16.84 15.61 31.11
C ASP A 84 16.98 14.90 29.75
N LEU A 85 16.67 15.64 28.67
CA LEU A 85 16.93 15.24 27.28
C LEU A 85 18.41 14.89 27.08
N LEU A 86 18.65 13.76 26.40
CA LEU A 86 19.97 13.23 26.15
C LEU A 86 20.23 13.13 24.65
N ASN A 87 21.30 13.77 24.15
CA ASN A 87 21.79 13.54 22.79
C ASN A 87 22.91 12.50 22.80
N LEU A 88 22.74 11.48 21.97
CA LEU A 88 23.67 10.38 21.76
C LEU A 88 24.38 10.56 20.43
N THR A 89 25.71 10.66 20.45
CA THR A 89 26.53 10.68 19.25
C THR A 89 27.20 9.32 19.08
N TYR A 90 26.96 8.67 17.95
CA TYR A 90 27.57 7.39 17.64
C TYR A 90 28.92 7.55 16.94
N SER A 91 29.86 6.68 17.26
CA SER A 91 31.11 6.53 16.53
C SER A 91 31.52 5.08 16.42
N TYR A 92 32.29 4.76 15.39
CA TYR A 92 32.85 3.43 15.20
C TYR A 92 34.22 3.53 14.53
N THR A 93 35.10 2.56 14.80
CA THR A 93 36.45 2.50 14.23
C THR A 93 36.60 1.27 13.34
N VAL A 94 36.99 1.52 12.09
CA VAL A 94 37.23 0.51 11.05
C VAL A 94 38.59 0.80 10.43
N ASP A 95 39.42 -0.25 10.30
CA ASP A 95 40.76 -0.18 9.70
C ASP A 95 41.65 0.96 10.25
N GLY A 96 41.50 1.25 11.55
CA GLY A 96 42.26 2.28 12.26
C GLY A 96 41.69 3.71 12.12
N ASN A 97 40.62 3.91 11.35
CA ASN A 97 39.96 5.20 11.18
C ASN A 97 38.67 5.25 12.01
N THR A 98 38.55 6.26 12.89
CA THR A 98 37.33 6.50 13.66
C THR A 98 36.38 7.42 12.89
N ILE A 99 35.16 6.96 12.67
CA ILE A 99 34.07 7.70 12.04
C ILE A 99 33.09 8.10 13.14
N THR A 100 32.82 9.39 13.28
CA THR A 100 31.78 9.93 14.16
C THR A 100 30.60 10.36 13.30
N LEU A 101 29.39 9.90 13.65
CA LEU A 101 28.18 10.27 12.94
C LEU A 101 27.71 11.66 13.39
N ASP A 102 27.31 12.48 12.43
CA ASP A 102 26.98 13.89 12.58
C ASP A 102 25.53 14.15 13.03
N ARG A 103 24.65 13.14 12.91
CA ARG A 103 23.24 13.19 13.33
C ARG A 103 23.06 12.51 14.70
N PRO A 104 23.01 13.25 15.82
CA PRO A 104 22.79 12.64 17.12
C PRO A 104 21.39 12.02 17.22
N VAL A 105 21.26 10.96 18.02
CA VAL A 105 19.95 10.43 18.46
C VAL A 105 19.52 11.19 19.70
N THR A 106 18.29 11.69 19.69
CA THR A 106 17.73 12.40 20.84
C THR A 106 16.88 11.43 21.65
N VAL A 107 17.37 11.02 22.81
CA VAL A 107 16.62 10.25 23.79
C VAL A 107 15.92 11.21 24.73
N ILE A 108 14.60 11.11 24.81
CA ILE A 108 13.82 11.96 25.68
C ILE A 108 13.12 11.11 26.74
N PRO A 109 13.35 11.39 28.04
CA PRO A 109 12.64 10.70 29.11
C PRO A 109 11.13 10.93 28.96
N ARG A 110 10.32 9.86 29.08
CA ARG A 110 8.86 10.01 29.18
C ARG A 110 8.54 10.81 30.44
N THR A 111 8.24 12.09 30.26
CA THR A 111 7.65 12.94 31.30
C THR A 111 6.22 13.24 30.88
N CYS A 112 5.26 12.79 31.68
CA CYS A 112 3.84 12.96 31.36
C CYS A 112 3.44 14.44 31.43
N GLN A 113 3.44 15.13 30.29
CA GLN A 113 2.57 16.29 30.09
C GLN A 113 1.54 15.94 29.03
N THR A 114 0.40 15.43 29.48
CA THR A 114 -0.72 15.03 28.65
C THR A 114 -1.46 16.26 28.14
N ASN A 115 -1.33 16.54 26.85
CA ASN A 115 -2.15 17.53 26.15
C ASN A 115 -2.62 16.91 24.83
N GLU A 116 -3.43 15.85 24.92
CA GLU A 116 -4.22 15.40 23.78
C GLU A 116 -5.14 16.54 23.37
N ASN A 117 -5.04 16.97 22.12
CA ASN A 117 -5.76 18.14 21.64
C ASN A 117 -6.33 17.88 20.25
N GLU A 118 -7.48 18.49 20.03
CA GLU A 118 -8.16 18.50 18.74
C GLU A 118 -8.20 19.94 18.24
N PHE A 119 -7.83 20.09 16.98
CA PHE A 119 -7.74 21.38 16.30
C PHE A 119 -8.69 21.39 15.12
N ARG A 120 -9.28 22.55 14.88
CA ARG A 120 -10.10 22.77 13.69
C ARG A 120 -9.99 24.20 13.19
N THR A 121 -9.96 24.33 11.88
CA THR A 121 -10.23 25.57 11.16
C THR A 121 -11.37 25.30 10.20
N VAL A 122 -12.45 26.08 10.30
CA VAL A 122 -13.57 26.04 9.36
C VAL A 122 -13.39 27.21 8.40
N VAL A 123 -13.40 26.94 7.10
CA VAL A 123 -13.36 27.97 6.07
C VAL A 123 -14.69 27.98 5.33
N GLU A 124 -15.33 29.15 5.30
CA GLU A 124 -16.60 29.36 4.61
C GLU A 124 -16.40 30.38 3.49
N LEU A 125 -16.68 29.98 2.25
CA LEU A 125 -16.72 30.87 1.10
C LEU A 125 -18.15 31.36 0.90
N GLN A 126 -18.34 32.68 0.94
CA GLN A 126 -19.62 33.31 0.62
C GLN A 126 -19.91 33.23 -0.89
N PRO A 127 -21.18 33.29 -1.34
CA PRO A 127 -21.52 33.37 -2.75
C PRO A 127 -20.73 34.47 -3.47
N GLY A 128 -20.14 34.14 -4.62
CA GLY A 128 -19.25 35.04 -5.38
C GLY A 128 -17.78 35.07 -4.93
N GLN A 129 -17.43 34.39 -3.83
CA GLN A 129 -16.04 34.20 -3.42
C GLN A 129 -15.51 32.85 -3.92
N ASP A 130 -14.61 32.87 -4.89
CA ASP A 130 -14.12 31.65 -5.56
C ASP A 130 -12.92 31.00 -4.86
N ARG A 131 -12.16 31.77 -4.09
CA ARG A 131 -10.96 31.31 -3.40
C ARG A 131 -10.85 31.94 -2.00
N ALA A 132 -10.16 31.24 -1.10
CA ALA A 132 -9.66 31.80 0.15
C ALA A 132 -8.31 31.20 0.51
N ASP A 133 -7.45 32.03 1.07
CA ASP A 133 -6.15 31.66 1.63
C ASP A 133 -6.20 31.93 3.14
N ILE A 134 -6.27 30.87 3.94
CA ILE A 134 -6.52 30.97 5.38
C ILE A 134 -5.32 30.44 6.17
N LYS A 135 -4.74 31.28 7.03
CA LYS A 135 -3.70 30.89 7.97
C LYS A 135 -4.19 29.78 8.91
N ILE A 136 -3.33 28.81 9.21
CA ILE A 136 -3.52 27.77 10.23
C ILE A 136 -2.68 28.14 11.47
N PRO A 137 -3.20 28.92 12.42
CA PRO A 137 -2.40 29.52 13.49
C PRO A 137 -1.96 28.52 14.57
N TRP A 138 -2.65 27.38 14.67
CA TRP A 138 -2.37 26.34 15.65
C TRP A 138 -1.27 25.36 15.19
N LEU A 139 -0.84 25.42 13.93
CA LEU A 139 0.22 24.57 13.38
C LEU A 139 1.52 25.37 13.21
N LYS A 140 2.39 25.34 14.22
CA LYS A 140 3.66 26.06 14.22
C LYS A 140 4.73 25.26 13.48
N VAL A 141 5.28 25.79 12.39
CA VAL A 141 6.23 25.06 11.54
C VAL A 141 7.54 24.70 12.25
N ASP A 142 7.91 25.44 13.29
CA ASP A 142 9.14 25.23 14.06
C ASP A 142 9.07 24.03 15.01
N ASP A 143 7.87 23.53 15.26
CA ASP A 143 7.61 22.50 16.27
C ASP A 143 7.61 21.08 15.69
N TRP A 144 7.54 20.93 14.36
CA TRP A 144 7.18 19.65 13.74
C TRP A 144 8.05 19.25 12.54
N GLN A 145 8.28 17.95 12.41
CA GLN A 145 8.78 17.29 11.20
C GLN A 145 8.00 15.99 10.97
N GLY A 146 8.09 15.40 9.78
CA GLY A 146 7.52 14.08 9.53
C GLY A 146 7.10 13.87 8.09
N TRP A 147 6.10 13.01 7.89
CA TRP A 147 5.60 12.65 6.57
C TRP A 147 4.50 13.60 6.10
N VAL A 148 4.67 14.17 4.92
CA VAL A 148 3.69 15.04 4.27
C VAL A 148 3.38 14.52 2.87
N TRP A 149 2.11 14.33 2.57
CA TRP A 149 1.62 13.88 1.27
C TRP A 149 1.46 15.08 0.35
N VAL A 150 2.43 15.30 -0.51
CA VAL A 150 2.44 16.41 -1.47
C VAL A 150 2.00 15.91 -2.85
N ARG A 151 1.48 16.79 -3.70
CA ARG A 151 1.20 16.50 -5.11
C ARG A 151 2.33 17.07 -5.99
N PRO A 152 3.41 16.31 -6.28
CA PRO A 152 4.54 16.84 -7.04
C PRO A 152 4.42 16.63 -8.55
N ARG A 153 3.36 15.95 -9.02
CA ARG A 153 3.08 15.67 -10.43
C ARG A 153 1.62 15.97 -10.76
N ASN A 154 1.25 15.93 -12.04
CA ASN A 154 -0.12 16.25 -12.45
C ASN A 154 -1.16 15.30 -11.84
N THR A 155 -0.83 14.03 -11.56
CA THR A 155 -1.84 13.02 -11.20
C THR A 155 -1.53 12.18 -9.97
N TRP A 156 -0.44 12.48 -9.24
CA TRP A 156 0.07 11.64 -8.16
C TRP A 156 0.36 12.45 -6.89
N ILE A 157 -0.07 11.93 -5.75
CA ILE A 157 0.29 12.41 -4.42
C ILE A 157 1.30 11.41 -3.85
N GLU A 158 2.44 11.93 -3.37
CA GLU A 158 3.57 11.15 -2.89
C GLU A 158 3.94 11.62 -1.45
N PRO A 159 4.20 10.69 -0.52
CA PRO A 159 4.71 11.02 0.81
C PRO A 159 6.13 11.57 0.73
N ARG A 160 6.44 12.58 1.54
CA ARG A 160 7.78 13.13 1.70
C ARG A 160 8.10 13.37 3.17
N TRP A 161 9.30 12.97 3.57
CA TRP A 161 9.86 13.39 4.83
C TRP A 161 10.28 14.85 4.75
N ILE A 162 9.75 15.72 5.62
CA ILE A 162 10.10 17.14 5.66
C ILE A 162 10.23 17.62 7.11
N THR A 163 11.08 18.63 7.32
CA THR A 163 10.85 19.57 8.44
C THR A 163 9.74 20.52 8.01
N LEU A 164 8.76 20.83 8.86
CA LEU A 164 7.60 21.61 8.43
C LEU A 164 7.96 23.05 8.00
N LYS A 165 9.11 23.58 8.45
CA LYS A 165 9.75 24.80 7.92
C LYS A 165 10.01 24.77 6.42
N GLU A 166 10.25 23.58 5.86
CA GLU A 166 10.60 23.35 4.46
C GLU A 166 9.37 22.96 3.62
N LEU A 167 8.16 23.11 4.17
CA LEU A 167 6.93 22.81 3.46
C LEU A 167 6.89 23.58 2.13
N PRO A 168 6.54 22.93 1.01
CA PRO A 168 6.54 23.60 -0.29
C PRO A 168 5.56 24.78 -0.36
N VAL A 169 6.00 25.87 -0.99
CA VAL A 169 5.19 27.10 -1.17
C VAL A 169 4.04 26.89 -2.15
N LEU A 170 4.28 26.11 -3.21
CA LEU A 170 3.34 25.97 -4.32
C LEU A 170 2.78 24.54 -4.49
N LEU A 171 3.45 23.50 -3.97
CA LEU A 171 2.93 22.14 -4.10
C LEU A 171 1.85 21.88 -3.04
N GLY A 172 0.64 21.56 -3.50
CA GLY A 172 -0.47 21.22 -2.64
C GLY A 172 -0.17 19.99 -1.78
N SER A 173 -0.45 20.10 -0.49
CA SER A 173 -0.25 19.03 0.49
C SER A 173 -1.59 18.58 1.10
N HIS A 174 -1.79 17.27 1.18
CA HIS A 174 -3.11 16.66 1.37
C HIS A 174 -3.25 15.90 2.70
N PHE A 175 -2.16 15.65 3.41
CA PHE A 175 -2.16 14.99 4.72
C PHE A 175 -0.80 15.13 5.41
N PHE A 176 -0.77 15.41 6.71
CA PHE A 176 0.46 15.48 7.51
C PHE A 176 0.41 14.45 8.65
N LEU A 177 1.50 13.72 8.82
CA LEU A 177 1.78 12.89 9.99
C LEU A 177 3.12 13.36 10.59
N LEU A 178 3.06 13.98 11.76
CA LEU A 178 4.16 14.76 12.32
C LEU A 178 4.59 14.22 13.68
N GLN A 179 5.88 14.34 13.95
CA GLN A 179 6.52 14.16 15.25
C GLN A 179 7.18 15.48 15.68
N PRO A 180 7.29 15.74 16.99
CA PRO A 180 7.83 17.01 17.48
C PRO A 180 9.35 17.09 17.30
N VAL A 181 9.83 18.31 17.04
CA VAL A 181 11.26 18.67 17.09
C VAL A 181 11.56 19.69 18.20
N ASN A 182 10.53 20.24 18.83
CA ASN A 182 10.64 21.16 19.94
C ASN A 182 10.59 20.38 21.26
N SER A 183 11.63 20.54 22.10
CA SER A 183 11.77 19.85 23.38
C SER A 183 10.70 20.21 24.42
N THR A 184 9.86 21.22 24.16
CA THR A 184 8.73 21.60 25.02
C THR A 184 7.45 20.81 24.75
N ILE A 185 7.39 20.06 23.65
CA ILE A 185 6.28 19.18 23.31
C ILE A 185 6.63 17.78 23.78
N ASP A 186 5.67 17.09 24.41
CA ASP A 186 5.85 15.68 24.80
C ASP A 186 6.29 14.92 23.55
N PRO A 187 7.48 14.33 23.53
CA PRO A 187 7.98 13.84 22.28
C PRO A 187 7.33 12.52 21.88
N ALA A 188 6.65 11.82 22.80
CA ALA A 188 5.76 10.71 22.46
C ALA A 188 4.52 11.18 21.67
N SER A 189 4.43 12.48 21.38
CA SER A 189 3.40 13.06 20.58
C SER A 189 3.48 12.63 19.12
N SER A 190 2.32 12.32 18.56
CA SER A 190 2.12 12.34 17.11
C SER A 190 1.03 13.36 16.78
N PHE A 191 1.25 14.16 15.74
CA PHE A 191 0.28 15.15 15.28
C PHE A 191 -0.14 14.83 13.84
N CYS A 192 -1.40 14.45 13.68
CA CYS A 192 -2.01 14.25 12.38
C CYS A 192 -2.79 15.51 11.97
N VAL A 193 -2.59 16.00 10.74
CA VAL A 193 -3.36 17.12 10.16
C VAL A 193 -3.98 16.71 8.83
N TYR A 194 -5.28 16.90 8.71
CA TYR A 194 -6.05 16.50 7.53
C TYR A 194 -6.93 17.65 7.02
N PRO A 195 -6.69 18.15 5.79
CA PRO A 195 -7.58 19.09 5.13
C PRO A 195 -8.79 18.34 4.54
N CYS A 196 -10.01 18.70 4.91
CA CYS A 196 -11.25 18.04 4.46
C CYS A 196 -11.95 18.87 3.38
N SER A 197 -11.89 18.38 2.14
CA SER A 197 -12.64 18.91 1.00
C SER A 197 -14.10 18.44 1.03
N THR A 198 -14.99 19.22 0.42
CA THR A 198 -16.41 18.92 0.24
C THR A 198 -16.78 18.92 -1.24
N ALA A 199 -18.06 18.71 -1.55
CA ALA A 199 -18.54 18.83 -2.93
C ALA A 199 -18.60 20.28 -3.41
N GLU A 200 -18.65 21.25 -2.48
CA GLU A 200 -18.78 22.68 -2.75
C GLU A 200 -17.44 23.43 -2.82
N ALA A 201 -16.40 22.90 -2.18
CA ALA A 201 -15.05 23.43 -2.29
C ALA A 201 -13.97 22.38 -1.96
N THR A 202 -12.80 22.55 -2.57
CA THR A 202 -11.61 21.74 -2.32
C THR A 202 -10.60 22.50 -1.48
N VAL A 203 -9.83 21.78 -0.66
CA VAL A 203 -8.76 22.34 0.17
C VAL A 203 -7.49 21.49 0.14
N HIS A 204 -6.35 22.16 0.04
CA HIS A 204 -5.03 21.61 0.32
C HIS A 204 -4.22 22.62 1.14
N MET A 205 -3.05 22.22 1.63
CA MET A 205 -2.17 23.09 2.43
C MET A 205 -0.84 23.38 1.72
N THR A 206 -0.30 24.58 1.94
CA THR A 206 1.06 24.97 1.51
C THR A 206 1.73 25.80 2.60
N SER A 207 3.02 26.09 2.46
CA SER A 207 3.65 27.17 3.23
C SER A 207 3.22 28.56 2.71
N ALA A 208 3.64 29.59 3.44
CA ALA A 208 3.45 30.98 3.10
C ALA A 208 4.08 31.34 1.75
N ARG A 209 3.34 32.09 0.92
CA ARG A 209 3.79 32.72 -0.32
C ARG A 209 4.42 34.09 -0.03
N ASP A 210 5.03 34.69 -1.04
CA ASP A 210 5.51 36.07 -0.95
C ASP A 210 4.38 37.03 -0.57
N GLY A 211 4.59 37.83 0.47
CA GLY A 211 3.61 38.77 1.01
C GLY A 211 2.69 38.20 2.10
N GLU A 212 2.72 36.89 2.34
CA GLU A 212 2.05 36.26 3.48
C GLU A 212 2.97 36.18 4.70
N GLU A 213 2.39 35.96 5.89
CA GLU A 213 3.18 35.81 7.12
C GLU A 213 4.14 34.62 6.99
N PRO A 214 5.47 34.82 7.10
CA PRO A 214 6.45 33.75 6.98
C PRO A 214 6.25 32.64 8.02
N ASN A 215 6.87 31.48 7.79
CA ASN A 215 6.87 30.34 8.73
C ASN A 215 5.46 29.92 9.18
N THR A 216 4.50 30.00 8.26
CA THR A 216 3.08 29.71 8.51
C THR A 216 2.53 28.74 7.46
N VAL A 217 1.64 27.85 7.89
CA VAL A 217 0.87 26.98 6.99
C VAL A 217 -0.45 27.65 6.61
N TYR A 218 -0.80 27.59 5.33
CA TYR A 218 -2.05 28.12 4.80
C TYR A 218 -2.92 27.02 4.20
N ALA A 219 -4.22 27.06 4.49
CA ALA A 219 -5.24 26.34 3.76
C ALA A 219 -5.61 27.11 2.49
N ARG A 220 -5.46 26.44 1.35
CA ARG A 220 -5.76 26.95 0.00
C ARG A 220 -7.10 26.39 -0.42
N VAL A 221 -8.13 27.24 -0.42
CA VAL A 221 -9.51 26.82 -0.68
C VAL A 221 -9.94 27.31 -2.05
N ARG A 222 -10.56 26.41 -2.81
CA ARG A 222 -11.13 26.70 -4.13
C ARG A 222 -12.58 26.22 -4.18
N ARG A 223 -13.49 27.11 -4.59
CA ARG A 223 -14.89 26.80 -4.86
C ARG A 223 -15.04 25.84 -6.04
N THR A 224 -15.93 24.87 -5.89
CA THR A 224 -16.26 23.88 -6.95
C THR A 224 -17.74 23.91 -7.36
N LYS A 225 -18.57 24.69 -6.65
CA LYS A 225 -20.00 24.86 -6.95
C LYS A 225 -20.42 26.31 -6.88
N ALA A 226 -21.13 26.78 -7.90
CA ALA A 226 -21.63 28.15 -7.99
C ALA A 226 -22.80 28.39 -7.02
N ASP A 227 -22.96 29.66 -6.61
CA ASP A 227 -24.14 30.19 -5.91
C ASP A 227 -24.55 29.45 -4.62
N SER A 228 -23.65 28.70 -4.00
CA SER A 228 -23.84 28.07 -2.70
C SER A 228 -22.84 28.60 -1.67
N THR A 229 -23.19 28.59 -0.38
CA THR A 229 -22.15 28.65 0.66
C THR A 229 -21.29 27.39 0.53
N ALA A 230 -19.97 27.54 0.45
CA ALA A 230 -19.06 26.40 0.40
C ALA A 230 -18.27 26.32 1.69
N LYS A 231 -18.17 25.12 2.27
CA LYS A 231 -17.45 24.88 3.53
C LYS A 231 -16.38 23.84 3.31
N VAL A 232 -15.23 24.06 3.91
CA VAL A 232 -14.16 23.07 4.06
C VAL A 232 -13.61 23.15 5.48
N TYR A 233 -12.88 22.12 5.86
CA TYR A 233 -12.34 21.99 7.20
C TYR A 233 -10.85 21.69 7.12
N VAL A 234 -10.08 22.14 8.09
CA VAL A 234 -8.75 21.58 8.36
C VAL A 234 -8.78 21.12 9.80
N VAL A 235 -8.63 19.82 10.01
CA VAL A 235 -8.67 19.19 11.33
C VAL A 235 -7.29 18.69 11.72
N GLY A 236 -7.03 18.62 13.01
CA GLY A 236 -5.82 18.00 13.51
C GLY A 236 -6.02 17.35 14.86
N LYS A 237 -5.29 16.26 15.10
CA LYS A 237 -5.31 15.50 16.36
C LYS A 237 -3.89 15.26 16.85
N ILE A 238 -3.63 15.68 18.08
CA ILE A 238 -2.40 15.34 18.81
C ILE A 238 -2.72 14.22 19.81
N THR A 239 -1.90 13.17 19.82
CA THR A 239 -1.91 12.10 20.83
C THR A 239 -0.53 12.00 21.47
N THR A 240 -0.41 11.68 22.76
CA THR A 240 0.88 11.58 23.50
C THR A 240 1.25 10.14 23.86
N ARG A 241 0.68 9.15 23.15
CA ARG A 241 0.75 7.72 23.51
C ARG A 241 1.81 6.95 22.73
N ALA A 242 2.61 7.62 21.90
CA ALA A 242 3.53 7.01 20.93
C ALA A 242 2.84 6.03 19.95
N ASP A 243 1.51 6.12 19.79
CA ASP A 243 0.77 5.45 18.72
C ASP A 243 0.36 6.47 17.66
N VAL A 244 1.02 6.39 16.52
CA VAL A 244 0.77 7.24 15.35
C VAL A 244 -0.59 6.99 14.72
N PHE A 245 -1.13 5.77 14.81
CA PHE A 245 -2.43 5.48 14.23
C PHE A 245 -3.58 6.03 15.06
N GLU A 246 -3.40 6.24 16.36
CA GLU A 246 -4.41 6.92 17.18
C GLU A 246 -4.62 8.39 16.77
N SER A 247 -3.55 9.13 16.46
CA SER A 247 -3.70 10.51 15.96
C SER A 247 -4.32 10.55 14.56
N ILE A 248 -3.98 9.59 13.71
CA ILE A 248 -4.56 9.45 12.37
C ILE A 248 -6.05 9.12 12.46
N ASP A 249 -6.42 8.09 13.24
CA ASP A 249 -7.80 7.66 13.42
C ASP A 249 -8.64 8.77 14.08
N GLY A 250 -8.07 9.52 15.02
CA GLY A 250 -8.71 10.70 15.59
C GLY A 250 -8.95 11.83 14.58
N ALA A 251 -7.95 12.20 13.78
CA ALA A 251 -8.10 13.24 12.76
C ALA A 251 -9.10 12.84 11.65
N ILE A 252 -9.05 11.59 11.20
CA ILE A 252 -10.01 11.05 10.23
C ILE A 252 -11.41 10.94 10.85
N GLY A 253 -11.52 10.58 12.14
CA GLY A 253 -12.77 10.58 12.88
C GLY A 253 -13.42 11.97 12.95
N MET A 254 -12.63 13.00 13.27
CA MET A 254 -13.08 14.40 13.21
C MET A 254 -13.53 14.78 11.80
N ALA A 255 -12.76 14.41 10.78
CA ALA A 255 -13.13 14.67 9.39
C ALA A 255 -14.49 14.04 9.03
N LYS A 256 -14.72 12.79 9.46
CA LYS A 256 -16.00 12.11 9.26
C LYS A 256 -17.15 12.82 9.95
N GLU A 257 -16.94 13.34 11.16
CA GLU A 257 -17.95 14.13 11.88
C GLU A 257 -18.34 15.39 11.09
N TYR A 258 -17.37 16.19 10.66
CA TYR A 258 -17.65 17.43 9.91
C TYR A 258 -18.28 17.17 8.54
N LEU A 259 -17.93 16.05 7.90
CA LEU A 259 -18.50 15.63 6.63
C LEU A 259 -19.84 14.90 6.78
N GLY A 260 -20.31 14.62 8.00
CA GLY A 260 -21.55 13.88 8.23
C GLY A 260 -21.48 12.39 7.84
N THR A 261 -20.29 11.79 7.88
CA THR A 261 -20.03 10.39 7.47
C THR A 261 -19.67 9.45 8.62
N SER A 262 -19.77 9.87 9.88
CA SER A 262 -19.39 9.03 11.04
C SER A 262 -20.14 7.69 11.10
N ASN A 263 -21.38 7.65 10.62
CA ASN A 263 -22.21 6.44 10.59
C ASN A 263 -22.17 5.71 9.24
N LEU A 264 -21.37 6.20 8.28
CA LEU A 264 -21.30 5.62 6.95
C LEU A 264 -20.43 4.36 6.98
N ARG A 265 -21.04 3.20 6.72
CA ARG A 265 -20.32 1.94 6.60
C ARG A 265 -19.64 1.86 5.24
N TYR A 266 -18.37 1.48 5.23
CA TYR A 266 -17.65 1.18 3.99
C TYR A 266 -17.87 -0.27 3.59
N GLU A 267 -18.50 -0.47 2.44
CA GLU A 267 -18.89 -1.77 1.91
C GLU A 267 -18.05 -2.12 0.69
N MET A 268 -17.56 -3.36 0.64
CA MET A 268 -16.93 -3.90 -0.56
C MET A 268 -17.98 -4.03 -1.68
N PRO A 269 -17.56 -3.91 -2.95
CA PRO A 269 -18.42 -4.29 -4.08
C PRO A 269 -18.94 -5.73 -3.96
N PRO A 270 -20.11 -6.04 -4.56
CA PRO A 270 -20.63 -7.41 -4.58
C PRO A 270 -19.63 -8.39 -5.20
N THR A 271 -19.42 -9.55 -4.56
CA THR A 271 -18.50 -10.58 -5.09
C THR A 271 -19.01 -11.21 -6.39
N HIS A 272 -20.32 -11.18 -6.61
CA HIS A 272 -20.98 -11.62 -7.83
C HIS A 272 -22.01 -10.58 -8.24
N ASP A 273 -22.00 -10.21 -9.52
CA ASP A 273 -23.02 -9.35 -10.11
C ASP A 273 -23.18 -9.69 -11.59
N ARG A 274 -24.43 -9.61 -12.09
CA ARG A 274 -24.80 -9.90 -13.49
C ARG A 274 -24.29 -11.25 -14.01
N GLY A 275 -24.23 -12.26 -13.13
CA GLY A 275 -23.82 -13.61 -13.48
C GLY A 275 -22.32 -13.82 -13.69
N THR A 276 -21.48 -12.87 -13.25
CA THR A 276 -20.01 -12.99 -13.27
C THR A 276 -19.44 -12.67 -11.90
N LEU A 277 -18.25 -13.22 -11.62
CA LEU A 277 -17.46 -12.82 -10.46
C LEU A 277 -17.04 -11.34 -10.59
N TRP A 278 -16.81 -10.70 -9.46
CA TRP A 278 -16.23 -9.37 -9.42
C TRP A 278 -14.84 -9.42 -10.10
N PRO A 279 -14.58 -8.58 -11.12
CA PRO A 279 -13.39 -8.72 -11.98
C PRO A 279 -12.06 -8.63 -11.21
N HIS A 280 -12.06 -8.05 -10.02
CA HIS A 280 -10.86 -7.83 -9.21
C HIS A 280 -10.57 -8.98 -8.23
N SER A 281 -11.43 -10.01 -8.17
CA SER A 281 -11.23 -11.23 -7.37
C SER A 281 -10.51 -12.37 -8.12
N GLN A 282 -10.32 -12.20 -9.43
CA GLN A 282 -9.66 -13.18 -10.30
C GLN A 282 -8.32 -12.63 -10.81
N LEU A 283 -7.45 -13.53 -11.28
CA LEU A 283 -6.20 -13.14 -11.92
C LEU A 283 -6.51 -12.30 -13.17
N GLY A 284 -6.05 -11.06 -13.17
CA GLY A 284 -6.25 -10.13 -14.27
C GLY A 284 -5.06 -10.08 -15.21
N PHE A 285 -5.31 -9.66 -16.45
CA PHE A 285 -4.28 -9.37 -17.44
C PHE A 285 -4.53 -8.00 -18.08
N CYS A 286 -3.48 -7.23 -18.35
CA CYS A 286 -3.53 -5.89 -18.92
C CYS A 286 -2.59 -5.77 -20.14
N THR A 287 -3.03 -5.09 -21.19
CA THR A 287 -2.26 -5.02 -22.45
C THR A 287 -1.15 -3.97 -22.49
N TRP A 288 -1.02 -3.07 -21.49
CA TRP A 288 -0.14 -1.90 -21.55
C TRP A 288 1.35 -2.25 -21.79
N SER A 289 2.00 -2.87 -20.81
CA SER A 289 3.42 -3.25 -20.91
C SER A 289 3.63 -4.55 -21.70
N SER A 290 2.60 -5.38 -21.80
CA SER A 290 2.64 -6.65 -22.53
C SER A 290 2.66 -6.46 -24.05
N ILE A 291 1.95 -5.48 -24.59
CA ILE A 291 2.05 -5.05 -25.99
C ILE A 291 3.16 -4.00 -26.16
N GLY A 292 3.32 -3.11 -25.17
CA GLY A 292 4.32 -2.06 -25.12
C GLY A 292 3.70 -0.67 -25.04
N GLU A 293 4.30 0.21 -24.24
CA GLU A 293 3.77 1.52 -23.81
C GLU A 293 3.53 2.51 -24.97
N TYR A 294 4.03 2.21 -26.17
CA TYR A 294 3.90 3.07 -27.36
C TYR A 294 3.32 2.33 -28.56
N VAL A 295 2.78 1.14 -28.33
CA VAL A 295 2.29 0.25 -29.38
C VAL A 295 0.79 0.14 -29.24
N ARG A 296 0.08 0.60 -30.26
CA ARG A 296 -1.38 0.44 -30.30
C ARG A 296 -1.75 -1.04 -30.46
N PRO A 297 -2.83 -1.51 -29.82
CA PRO A 297 -3.30 -2.87 -30.00
C PRO A 297 -3.77 -3.07 -31.45
N THR A 298 -3.39 -4.21 -32.03
CA THR A 298 -3.84 -4.71 -33.33
C THR A 298 -4.41 -6.11 -33.14
N ASN A 299 -5.20 -6.61 -34.09
CA ASN A 299 -5.67 -8.00 -34.01
C ASN A 299 -4.49 -8.99 -33.88
N GLU A 300 -3.40 -8.76 -34.62
CA GLU A 300 -2.22 -9.65 -34.61
C GLU A 300 -1.52 -9.71 -33.25
N ASN A 301 -1.25 -8.57 -32.61
CA ASN A 301 -0.54 -8.57 -31.33
C ASN A 301 -1.41 -9.08 -30.18
N LEU A 302 -2.73 -8.86 -30.23
CA LEU A 302 -3.69 -9.44 -29.30
C LEU A 302 -3.80 -10.95 -29.45
N ASP A 303 -3.90 -11.47 -30.67
CA ASP A 303 -4.01 -12.92 -30.92
C ASP A 303 -2.73 -13.65 -30.49
N ARG A 304 -1.56 -13.06 -30.73
CA ARG A 304 -0.27 -13.56 -30.23
C ARG A 304 -0.23 -13.61 -28.70
N LEU A 305 -0.70 -12.56 -28.04
CA LEU A 305 -0.73 -12.46 -26.58
C LEU A 305 -1.70 -13.49 -25.98
N VAL A 306 -2.91 -13.58 -26.51
CA VAL A 306 -3.93 -14.58 -26.10
C VAL A 306 -3.39 -16.00 -26.25
N LYS A 307 -2.71 -16.29 -27.36
CA LYS A 307 -2.07 -17.59 -27.57
C LYS A 307 -0.99 -17.88 -26.52
N SER A 308 -0.14 -16.90 -26.21
CA SER A 308 0.90 -17.05 -25.17
C SER A 308 0.31 -17.40 -23.81
N LEU A 309 -0.74 -16.69 -23.40
CA LEU A 309 -1.40 -16.93 -22.11
C LEU A 309 -2.05 -18.32 -22.05
N LYS A 310 -2.64 -18.76 -23.16
CA LYS A 310 -3.20 -20.10 -23.31
C LYS A 310 -2.12 -21.18 -23.25
N ASP A 311 -1.01 -20.99 -23.98
CA ASP A 311 0.11 -21.94 -24.03
C ASP A 311 0.78 -22.07 -22.64
N ALA A 312 0.71 -21.03 -21.82
CA ALA A 312 1.18 -21.01 -20.43
C ALA A 312 0.19 -21.58 -19.40
N ASP A 313 -1.01 -22.00 -19.82
CA ASP A 313 -2.10 -22.52 -18.97
C ASP A 313 -2.47 -21.57 -17.81
N LEU A 314 -2.41 -20.26 -18.06
CA LEU A 314 -2.72 -19.25 -17.05
C LEU A 314 -4.23 -19.05 -16.90
N PRO A 315 -4.80 -19.16 -15.68
CA PRO A 315 -6.23 -19.05 -15.45
C PRO A 315 -6.67 -17.58 -15.34
N ILE A 316 -6.53 -16.84 -16.44
CA ILE A 316 -6.93 -15.42 -16.50
C ILE A 316 -8.45 -15.33 -16.39
N GLY A 317 -8.97 -14.62 -15.37
CA GLY A 317 -10.41 -14.39 -15.19
C GLY A 317 -10.88 -13.03 -15.70
N SER A 318 -9.98 -12.04 -15.68
CA SER A 318 -10.25 -10.67 -16.15
C SER A 318 -9.20 -10.20 -17.15
N PHE A 319 -9.60 -9.52 -18.21
CA PHE A 319 -8.68 -9.04 -19.25
C PHE A 319 -8.95 -7.57 -19.57
N ILE A 320 -7.94 -6.71 -19.52
CA ILE A 320 -8.03 -5.27 -19.82
C ILE A 320 -7.33 -4.98 -21.14
N ILE A 321 -8.09 -4.42 -22.09
CA ILE A 321 -7.55 -3.78 -23.29
C ILE A 321 -7.19 -2.34 -22.91
N ASP A 322 -5.90 -2.11 -22.65
CA ASP A 322 -5.34 -0.84 -22.20
C ASP A 322 -5.18 0.19 -23.36
N ASP A 323 -4.58 1.36 -23.11
CA ASP A 323 -4.54 2.51 -24.03
C ASP A 323 -4.18 2.12 -25.49
N GLY A 324 -4.79 2.83 -26.44
CA GLY A 324 -4.51 2.75 -27.86
C GLY A 324 -5.65 2.18 -28.71
N TRP A 325 -6.67 1.57 -28.11
CA TRP A 325 -7.81 0.98 -28.82
C TRP A 325 -8.82 2.01 -29.35
N GLN A 326 -8.92 3.18 -28.72
CA GLN A 326 -9.93 4.20 -29.04
C GLN A 326 -9.68 4.89 -30.39
N ASP A 327 -10.74 5.28 -31.09
CA ASP A 327 -10.68 6.13 -32.28
C ASP A 327 -10.39 7.60 -31.93
N ILE A 328 -9.21 8.10 -32.31
CA ILE A 328 -8.68 9.42 -31.88
C ILE A 328 -8.18 10.26 -33.05
N ARG A 329 -8.09 11.59 -32.87
CA ARG A 329 -7.43 12.52 -33.81
C ARG A 329 -6.42 13.41 -33.10
N ALA A 330 -5.29 13.65 -33.79
CA ALA A 330 -4.24 14.55 -33.31
C ALA A 330 -4.47 16.00 -33.76
N GLY A 331 -3.96 16.98 -33.01
CA GLY A 331 -3.87 18.39 -33.40
C GLY A 331 -5.20 19.14 -33.47
N MET A 332 -6.26 18.65 -32.81
CA MET A 332 -7.58 19.28 -32.86
C MET A 332 -7.91 20.12 -31.62
N ASN A 333 -7.11 20.04 -30.55
CA ASN A 333 -7.42 20.66 -29.25
C ASN A 333 -6.34 21.68 -28.82
N GLY A 334 -5.87 22.47 -29.79
CA GLY A 334 -4.86 23.52 -29.58
C GLY A 334 -3.58 23.27 -30.34
N ILE A 335 -2.75 22.36 -29.82
CA ILE A 335 -1.41 22.07 -30.35
C ILE A 335 -1.34 20.70 -31.06
N PRO A 336 -0.41 20.50 -32.02
CA PRO A 336 -0.34 19.30 -32.87
C PRO A 336 -0.25 17.97 -32.13
N GLU A 337 0.37 17.94 -30.96
CA GLU A 337 0.62 16.74 -30.17
C GLU A 337 -0.64 16.26 -29.41
N THR A 338 -1.67 17.10 -29.31
CA THR A 338 -2.91 16.76 -28.59
C THR A 338 -3.69 15.67 -29.30
N LYS A 339 -4.04 14.60 -28.60
CA LYS A 339 -4.88 13.49 -29.05
C LYS A 339 -6.23 13.56 -28.34
N GLY A 340 -7.30 13.73 -29.12
CA GLY A 340 -8.66 13.75 -28.61
C GLY A 340 -9.52 12.60 -29.15
N LEU A 341 -10.52 12.19 -28.37
CA LEU A 341 -11.49 11.18 -28.77
C LEU A 341 -12.30 11.66 -29.98
N TRP A 342 -12.39 10.84 -31.02
CA TRP A 342 -13.14 11.15 -32.24
C TRP A 342 -14.54 10.55 -32.23
N SER A 343 -14.68 9.30 -31.83
CA SER A 343 -15.94 8.56 -31.79
C SER A 343 -15.93 7.55 -30.65
N PHE A 344 -17.02 6.77 -30.48
CA PHE A 344 -17.04 5.63 -29.56
C PHE A 344 -16.55 4.34 -30.21
N ASP A 345 -16.09 4.39 -31.46
CA ASP A 345 -15.55 3.24 -32.17
C ASP A 345 -14.09 2.98 -31.77
N ILE A 346 -13.61 1.81 -32.16
CA ILE A 346 -12.20 1.46 -32.06
C ILE A 346 -11.44 2.04 -33.27
N TRP A 347 -10.13 2.21 -33.15
CA TRP A 347 -9.34 2.72 -34.27
C TRP A 347 -9.23 1.72 -35.43
N ASP A 348 -9.24 2.24 -36.66
CA ASP A 348 -9.28 1.44 -37.89
C ASP A 348 -8.14 0.42 -38.01
N GLY A 349 -6.96 0.70 -37.42
CA GLY A 349 -5.82 -0.20 -37.50
C GLY A 349 -5.91 -1.45 -36.62
N MET A 350 -6.95 -1.60 -35.79
CA MET A 350 -7.26 -2.92 -35.22
C MET A 350 -7.68 -3.91 -36.31
N ASN A 351 -8.27 -3.42 -37.42
CA ASN A 351 -8.75 -4.21 -38.56
C ASN A 351 -9.69 -5.37 -38.16
N ILE A 352 -10.55 -5.13 -37.17
CA ILE A 352 -11.52 -6.07 -36.61
C ILE A 352 -12.61 -5.26 -35.89
N SER A 353 -13.80 -5.83 -35.65
CA SER A 353 -14.77 -5.16 -34.78
C SER A 353 -14.43 -5.32 -33.29
N PHE A 354 -14.98 -4.45 -32.45
CA PHE A 354 -14.72 -4.53 -31.02
C PHE A 354 -15.28 -5.82 -30.41
N ARG A 355 -16.48 -6.23 -30.83
CA ARG A 355 -17.10 -7.49 -30.40
C ARG A 355 -16.24 -8.69 -30.77
N GLU A 356 -15.77 -8.76 -32.00
CA GLU A 356 -14.90 -9.86 -32.44
C GLU A 356 -13.58 -9.88 -31.67
N THR A 357 -13.04 -8.72 -31.27
CA THR A 357 -11.86 -8.64 -30.40
C THR A 357 -12.12 -9.31 -29.05
N VAL A 358 -13.25 -9.00 -28.41
CA VAL A 358 -13.69 -9.63 -27.16
C VAL A 358 -13.92 -11.14 -27.35
N ASP A 359 -14.53 -11.55 -28.46
CA ASP A 359 -14.78 -12.95 -28.80
C ASP A 359 -13.48 -13.74 -29.02
N ILE A 360 -12.42 -13.13 -29.56
CA ILE A 360 -11.10 -13.77 -29.67
C ILE A 360 -10.51 -14.02 -28.29
N ILE A 361 -10.54 -13.01 -27.41
CA ILE A 361 -10.03 -13.13 -26.04
C ILE A 361 -10.75 -14.26 -25.30
N LYS A 362 -12.09 -14.26 -25.29
CA LYS A 362 -12.89 -15.26 -24.56
C LYS A 362 -12.79 -16.67 -25.15
N ARG A 363 -12.68 -16.81 -26.49
CA ARG A 363 -12.47 -18.13 -27.11
C ARG A 363 -11.05 -18.66 -26.88
N GLY A 364 -10.06 -17.78 -26.86
CA GLY A 364 -8.66 -18.13 -26.63
C GLY A 364 -8.38 -18.47 -25.17
N LEU A 365 -9.05 -17.79 -24.24
CA LEU A 365 -8.90 -17.92 -22.79
C LEU A 365 -10.27 -18.21 -22.15
N PRO A 366 -10.71 -19.48 -22.08
CA PRO A 366 -12.04 -19.84 -21.61
C PRO A 366 -12.35 -19.47 -20.15
N THR A 367 -11.32 -19.19 -19.35
CA THR A 367 -11.47 -18.73 -17.96
C THR A 367 -11.84 -17.25 -17.86
N VAL A 368 -11.71 -16.46 -18.94
CA VAL A 368 -12.00 -15.02 -18.95
C VAL A 368 -13.51 -14.78 -18.92
N GLU A 369 -14.02 -14.41 -17.75
CA GLU A 369 -15.41 -13.97 -17.56
C GLU A 369 -15.58 -12.49 -17.94
N ASN A 370 -14.62 -11.68 -17.51
CA ASN A 370 -14.69 -10.23 -17.57
C ASN A 370 -13.67 -9.65 -18.57
N VAL A 371 -14.12 -8.76 -19.44
CA VAL A 371 -13.25 -7.97 -20.32
C VAL A 371 -13.48 -6.50 -20.06
N GLY A 372 -12.42 -5.78 -19.75
CA GLY A 372 -12.43 -4.36 -19.43
C GLY A 372 -11.62 -3.55 -20.42
N VAL A 373 -11.78 -2.23 -20.37
CA VAL A 373 -11.12 -1.29 -21.26
C VAL A 373 -10.56 -0.11 -20.49
N TRP A 374 -9.45 0.41 -20.97
CA TRP A 374 -8.89 1.67 -20.53
C TRP A 374 -9.54 2.87 -21.22
N MET A 375 -9.68 3.99 -20.51
CA MET A 375 -10.04 5.31 -21.04
C MET A 375 -9.69 6.41 -20.04
N THR A 376 -9.81 7.69 -20.40
CA THR A 376 -9.72 8.80 -19.43
C THR A 376 -11.08 9.34 -19.02
N LEU A 377 -11.16 10.05 -17.88
CA LEU A 377 -12.40 10.68 -17.41
C LEU A 377 -12.99 11.72 -18.37
N HIS A 378 -12.16 12.32 -19.22
CA HIS A 378 -12.54 13.30 -20.25
C HIS A 378 -12.61 12.69 -21.66
N GLY A 379 -12.62 11.36 -21.76
CA GLY A 379 -12.80 10.61 -23.01
C GLY A 379 -11.50 10.09 -23.61
N TYR A 380 -10.46 10.93 -23.71
CA TYR A 380 -9.08 10.54 -24.03
C TYR A 380 -8.10 11.58 -23.47
N TRP A 381 -6.78 11.38 -23.60
CA TRP A 381 -5.73 12.20 -22.98
C TRP A 381 -5.93 13.73 -23.05
N ASN A 382 -6.42 14.26 -24.17
CA ASN A 382 -6.68 15.69 -24.34
C ASN A 382 -8.16 16.01 -24.61
N SER A 383 -9.07 15.21 -24.08
CA SER A 383 -10.54 15.30 -24.14
C SER A 383 -11.15 14.92 -25.50
N ILE A 384 -12.35 15.39 -25.81
CA ILE A 384 -13.00 15.17 -27.11
C ILE A 384 -12.33 16.04 -28.17
N ALA A 385 -12.07 15.50 -29.37
CA ALA A 385 -11.53 16.29 -30.46
C ALA A 385 -12.55 17.37 -30.90
N SER A 386 -12.12 18.62 -31.04
CA SER A 386 -13.00 19.78 -31.31
C SER A 386 -13.88 19.68 -32.57
N LYS A 387 -13.51 18.83 -33.53
CA LYS A 387 -14.27 18.57 -34.77
C LYS A 387 -14.97 17.22 -34.80
N SER A 388 -14.99 16.50 -33.67
CA SER A 388 -15.64 15.21 -33.55
C SER A 388 -17.16 15.33 -33.76
N PRO A 389 -17.83 14.30 -34.35
CA PRO A 389 -19.28 14.22 -34.37
C PRO A 389 -19.92 14.24 -32.97
N LEU A 390 -19.18 13.85 -31.92
CA LEU A 390 -19.63 13.89 -30.53
C LEU A 390 -19.87 15.33 -30.04
N VAL A 391 -19.15 16.31 -30.61
CA VAL A 391 -19.32 17.74 -30.26
C VAL A 391 -20.75 18.20 -30.52
N ALA A 392 -21.27 17.91 -31.71
CA ALA A 392 -22.65 18.24 -32.05
C ALA A 392 -23.67 17.41 -31.27
N LYS A 393 -23.42 16.09 -31.14
CA LYS A 393 -24.35 15.15 -30.49
C LYS A 393 -24.60 15.51 -29.02
N TYR A 394 -23.55 15.83 -28.27
CA TYR A 394 -23.62 16.09 -26.83
C TYR A 394 -23.46 17.58 -26.47
N LYS A 395 -23.51 18.46 -27.47
CA LYS A 395 -23.41 19.92 -27.28
C LYS A 395 -22.17 20.31 -26.47
N MET A 396 -21.03 19.70 -26.79
CA MET A 396 -19.79 19.87 -26.04
C MET A 396 -19.39 21.35 -25.97
N ARG A 397 -18.87 21.78 -24.83
CA ARG A 397 -18.40 23.16 -24.59
C ARG A 397 -16.88 23.19 -24.41
N PRO A 398 -16.23 24.29 -24.84
CA PRO A 398 -14.80 24.49 -24.62
C PRO A 398 -14.53 24.94 -23.19
N TYR A 399 -13.58 24.28 -22.52
CA TYR A 399 -13.08 24.62 -21.20
C TYR A 399 -11.58 24.89 -21.27
N LYS A 400 -11.16 26.01 -20.68
CA LYS A 400 -9.74 26.32 -20.53
C LYS A 400 -9.16 25.53 -19.38
N LEU A 401 -7.90 25.14 -19.55
CA LEU A 401 -7.09 24.60 -18.47
C LEU A 401 -6.11 25.67 -18.00
N SER A 402 -5.87 25.74 -16.68
CA SER A 402 -4.93 26.69 -16.09
C SER A 402 -4.10 26.05 -14.99
N ARG A 403 -2.79 26.34 -15.01
CA ARG A 403 -1.85 25.87 -13.98
C ARG A 403 -2.03 26.62 -12.67
N ASP A 404 -2.68 27.77 -12.67
CA ASP A 404 -3.03 28.52 -11.45
C ASP A 404 -4.05 27.78 -10.57
N CYS A 405 -4.65 26.71 -11.10
CA CYS A 405 -5.50 25.81 -10.34
C CYS A 405 -4.69 24.77 -9.52
N VAL A 406 -3.49 24.41 -9.99
CA VAL A 406 -2.58 23.46 -9.33
C VAL A 406 -1.13 23.98 -9.49
N PRO A 407 -0.75 25.03 -8.72
CA PRO A 407 0.52 25.71 -8.91
C PRO A 407 1.74 24.85 -8.52
N GLY A 408 2.95 25.29 -8.91
CA GLY A 408 4.22 24.72 -8.41
C GLY A 408 4.74 23.47 -9.11
N LEU A 409 3.95 22.86 -9.98
CA LEU A 409 4.36 21.68 -10.74
C LEU A 409 5.40 22.08 -11.81
N ILE A 410 6.63 21.55 -11.68
CA ILE A 410 7.72 21.76 -12.65
C ILE A 410 7.83 20.53 -13.54
N TYR A 411 7.77 20.74 -14.86
CA TYR A 411 7.93 19.65 -15.82
C TYR A 411 9.38 19.13 -15.87
N LYS A 412 9.56 17.83 -15.65
CA LYS A 412 10.85 17.12 -15.77
C LYS A 412 10.80 15.95 -16.76
N GLY A 413 10.09 16.10 -17.88
CA GLY A 413 10.30 15.26 -19.06
C GLY A 413 9.53 13.93 -19.15
N PHE A 414 8.72 13.54 -18.15
CA PHE A 414 8.23 12.15 -18.04
C PHE A 414 6.69 11.98 -18.02
N GLU A 415 5.93 12.97 -18.47
CA GLU A 415 4.47 12.86 -18.65
C GLU A 415 4.20 12.60 -20.14
N MET A 416 4.07 11.32 -20.50
CA MET A 416 4.23 10.82 -21.88
C MET A 416 3.05 11.09 -22.83
N GLN A 417 1.85 11.42 -22.32
CA GLN A 417 0.62 11.45 -23.14
C GLN A 417 -0.25 12.71 -22.98
N THR A 418 -0.17 13.40 -21.85
CA THR A 418 -0.78 14.73 -21.69
C THR A 418 0.24 15.80 -22.10
N CYS A 419 -0.09 16.69 -23.04
CA CYS A 419 0.85 17.71 -23.48
C CYS A 419 1.36 18.54 -22.29
N THR A 420 2.68 18.58 -22.16
CA THR A 420 3.38 18.80 -20.88
C THR A 420 3.68 20.26 -20.56
N GLN A 421 3.34 21.16 -21.47
CA GLN A 421 3.38 22.60 -21.29
C GLN A 421 2.18 23.22 -21.99
N PRO A 422 1.01 23.32 -21.33
CA PRO A 422 0.00 24.20 -21.83
C PRO A 422 0.55 25.63 -21.70
N ASP A 423 0.90 26.28 -22.82
CA ASP A 423 0.66 27.72 -22.88
C ASP A 423 -0.84 27.88 -22.67
N GLU A 424 -1.22 28.61 -21.62
CA GLU A 424 -2.63 28.80 -21.21
C GLU A 424 -3.50 29.35 -22.35
N LYS A 425 -2.88 29.88 -23.41
CA LYS A 425 -3.58 30.45 -24.56
C LYS A 425 -4.16 29.40 -25.51
N ASP A 426 -3.63 28.18 -25.57
CA ASP A 426 -3.97 27.24 -26.66
C ASP A 426 -4.58 25.92 -26.20
N TYR A 427 -4.58 25.57 -24.91
CA TYR A 427 -5.05 24.26 -24.46
C TYR A 427 -6.53 24.28 -24.01
N ILE A 428 -7.39 23.70 -24.86
CA ILE A 428 -8.85 23.70 -24.68
C ILE A 428 -9.36 22.26 -24.63
N TRP A 429 -10.13 21.95 -23.60
CA TRP A 429 -10.89 20.70 -23.52
C TRP A 429 -12.32 20.88 -24.01
N TRP A 430 -12.85 19.87 -24.70
CA TRP A 430 -14.24 19.83 -25.12
C TRP A 430 -14.98 18.78 -24.30
N LEU A 431 -15.88 19.23 -23.42
CA LEU A 431 -16.59 18.37 -22.47
C LEU A 431 -18.10 18.53 -22.61
N PRO A 432 -18.90 17.52 -22.25
CA PRO A 432 -20.35 17.66 -22.25
C PRO A 432 -20.75 18.63 -21.14
N PRO A 433 -21.78 19.46 -21.35
CA PRO A 433 -22.40 20.22 -20.27
C PRO A 433 -22.77 19.30 -19.10
N LYS A 434 -22.71 19.81 -17.86
CA LYS A 434 -22.95 19.01 -16.65
C LYS A 434 -24.25 18.19 -16.66
N GLU A 435 -25.31 18.72 -17.27
CA GLU A 435 -26.60 18.04 -17.44
C GLU A 435 -26.58 16.86 -18.43
N LEU A 436 -25.58 16.78 -19.31
CA LEU A 436 -25.40 15.71 -20.31
C LEU A 436 -24.27 14.73 -19.95
N ALA A 437 -23.50 15.00 -18.90
CA ALA A 437 -22.36 14.16 -18.49
C ALA A 437 -22.73 12.68 -18.28
N TYR A 438 -23.83 12.41 -17.59
CA TYR A 438 -24.34 11.04 -17.40
C TYR A 438 -24.77 10.39 -18.73
N GLN A 439 -25.47 11.13 -19.60
CA GLN A 439 -25.94 10.56 -20.87
C GLN A 439 -24.77 10.25 -21.82
N PHE A 440 -23.75 11.12 -21.86
CA PHE A 440 -22.51 10.88 -22.59
C PHE A 440 -21.87 9.54 -22.17
N TRP A 441 -21.68 9.36 -20.86
CA TRP A 441 -21.07 8.15 -20.31
C TRP A 441 -21.93 6.91 -20.48
N LYS A 442 -23.24 7.02 -20.27
CA LYS A 442 -24.18 5.92 -20.48
C LYS A 442 -24.16 5.42 -21.90
N ASP A 443 -24.17 6.31 -22.89
CA ASP A 443 -24.10 5.91 -24.30
C ASP A 443 -22.75 5.26 -24.61
N TYR A 444 -21.64 5.82 -24.11
CA TYR A 444 -20.31 5.26 -24.37
C TYR A 444 -20.17 3.87 -23.76
N PHE A 445 -20.54 3.69 -22.49
CA PHE A 445 -20.51 2.39 -21.84
C PHE A 445 -21.50 1.40 -22.46
N SER A 446 -22.64 1.85 -23.00
CA SER A 446 -23.57 0.98 -23.71
C SER A 446 -22.95 0.42 -25.00
N VAL A 447 -22.17 1.22 -25.73
CA VAL A 447 -21.40 0.74 -26.90
C VAL A 447 -20.38 -0.31 -26.48
N CYS A 448 -19.62 -0.05 -25.41
CA CYS A 448 -18.67 -1.01 -24.86
C CYS A 448 -19.36 -2.31 -24.41
N ALA A 449 -20.46 -2.21 -23.65
CA ALA A 449 -21.22 -3.37 -23.19
C ALA A 449 -21.81 -4.18 -24.36
N ALA A 450 -22.25 -3.52 -25.44
CA ALA A 450 -22.69 -4.19 -26.65
C ALA A 450 -21.55 -4.95 -27.37
N ALA A 451 -20.29 -4.58 -27.15
CA ALA A 451 -19.12 -5.33 -27.59
C ALA A 451 -18.73 -6.47 -26.63
N GLY A 452 -19.34 -6.56 -25.45
CA GLY A 452 -19.04 -7.58 -24.43
C GLY A 452 -18.08 -7.12 -23.32
N ILE A 453 -17.83 -5.81 -23.22
CA ILE A 453 -17.07 -5.21 -22.11
C ILE A 453 -17.92 -5.19 -20.83
N THR A 454 -17.30 -5.49 -19.69
CA THR A 454 -17.97 -5.65 -18.39
C THR A 454 -17.39 -4.80 -17.27
N PHE A 455 -16.31 -4.04 -17.50
CA PHE A 455 -15.73 -3.10 -16.52
C PHE A 455 -14.79 -2.08 -17.21
N ALA A 456 -14.35 -1.05 -16.49
CA ALA A 456 -13.46 -0.03 -17.03
C ALA A 456 -12.31 0.33 -16.08
N LYS A 457 -11.17 0.67 -16.66
CA LYS A 457 -10.09 1.40 -15.98
C LYS A 457 -10.14 2.85 -16.49
N VAL A 458 -10.39 3.80 -15.60
CA VAL A 458 -10.56 5.21 -15.95
C VAL A 458 -9.39 6.02 -15.40
N ASP A 459 -8.54 6.48 -16.30
CA ASP A 459 -7.30 7.22 -16.05
C ASP A 459 -7.49 8.74 -16.10
N ASP A 460 -6.40 9.44 -15.80
CA ASP A 460 -6.21 10.89 -15.87
C ASP A 460 -7.26 11.72 -15.11
N GLN A 461 -7.85 11.17 -14.04
CA GLN A 461 -8.94 11.82 -13.31
C GLN A 461 -8.50 13.09 -12.59
N ALA A 462 -7.31 13.08 -11.99
CA ALA A 462 -6.76 14.24 -11.27
C ALA A 462 -6.46 15.44 -12.18
N TYR A 463 -6.33 15.22 -13.50
CA TYR A 463 -6.10 16.30 -14.47
C TYR A 463 -7.30 17.24 -14.58
N CYS A 464 -8.50 16.79 -14.18
CA CYS A 464 -9.66 17.67 -14.07
C CYS A 464 -9.46 18.82 -13.07
N SER A 465 -8.51 18.73 -12.12
CA SER A 465 -8.14 19.85 -11.24
C SER A 465 -7.68 21.09 -12.02
N PHE A 466 -7.19 20.95 -13.25
CA PHE A 466 -6.71 22.06 -14.08
C PHE A 466 -7.83 22.83 -14.80
N LEU A 467 -9.07 22.31 -14.83
CA LEU A 467 -10.21 23.03 -15.41
C LEU A 467 -10.37 24.37 -14.73
N ALA A 468 -10.37 25.47 -15.50
CA ALA A 468 -10.33 26.82 -14.95
C ALA A 468 -11.71 27.28 -14.45
N GLY A 469 -11.70 28.13 -13.42
CA GLY A 469 -12.91 28.74 -12.87
C GLY A 469 -13.79 27.79 -12.05
N VAL A 470 -14.92 28.33 -11.57
CA VAL A 470 -15.92 27.54 -10.84
C VAL A 470 -16.71 26.66 -11.79
N GLU A 471 -17.06 27.16 -12.98
CA GLU A 471 -17.75 26.39 -14.02
C GLU A 471 -16.97 25.09 -14.27
N GLY A 472 -15.71 25.16 -14.73
CA GLY A 472 -14.92 23.97 -15.03
C GLY A 472 -14.76 22.98 -13.86
N ALA A 473 -14.81 23.46 -12.61
CA ALA A 473 -14.86 22.57 -11.45
C ALA A 473 -16.22 21.85 -11.33
N GLU A 474 -17.34 22.51 -11.57
CA GLU A 474 -18.66 21.87 -11.65
C GLU A 474 -18.72 20.80 -12.75
N GLU A 475 -18.13 21.06 -13.93
CA GLU A 475 -18.05 20.03 -14.96
C GLU A 475 -17.19 18.84 -14.55
N ALA A 476 -16.04 19.05 -13.91
CA ALA A 476 -15.22 17.95 -13.38
C ALA A 476 -16.03 17.05 -12.43
N PHE A 477 -16.82 17.67 -11.54
CA PHE A 477 -17.68 16.94 -10.61
C PHE A 477 -18.80 16.18 -11.32
N ALA A 478 -19.50 16.83 -12.24
CA ALA A 478 -20.58 16.21 -13.01
C ALA A 478 -20.08 15.07 -13.90
N LEU A 479 -18.90 15.21 -14.50
CA LEU A 479 -18.27 14.21 -15.35
C LEU A 479 -17.94 12.94 -14.57
N TRP A 480 -17.32 13.07 -13.39
CA TRP A 480 -17.03 11.93 -12.52
C TRP A 480 -18.30 11.26 -11.98
N ASN A 481 -19.27 12.06 -11.51
CA ASN A 481 -20.53 11.53 -10.96
C ASN A 481 -21.34 10.83 -12.06
N GLY A 482 -21.40 11.42 -13.27
CA GLY A 482 -22.06 10.85 -14.44
C GLY A 482 -21.40 9.57 -14.92
N MET A 483 -20.05 9.52 -14.92
CA MET A 483 -19.27 8.32 -15.26
C MET A 483 -19.58 7.18 -14.30
N ASN A 484 -19.43 7.38 -12.98
CA ASN A 484 -19.68 6.30 -12.02
C ASN A 484 -21.11 5.79 -12.07
N LYS A 485 -22.08 6.70 -12.08
CA LYS A 485 -23.50 6.32 -12.17
C LYS A 485 -23.79 5.51 -13.44
N ALA A 486 -23.22 5.91 -14.57
CA ALA A 486 -23.38 5.18 -15.83
C ALA A 486 -22.69 3.81 -15.78
N ALA A 487 -21.50 3.72 -15.17
CA ALA A 487 -20.78 2.46 -15.02
C ALA A 487 -21.56 1.48 -14.12
N ASP A 488 -22.08 1.93 -12.98
CA ASP A 488 -22.90 1.10 -12.08
C ASP A 488 -24.16 0.57 -12.79
N GLU A 489 -24.80 1.42 -13.61
CA GLU A 489 -25.99 1.04 -14.36
C GLU A 489 -25.70 0.06 -15.50
N ILE A 490 -24.58 0.21 -16.20
CA ILE A 490 -24.28 -0.57 -17.40
C ILE A 490 -23.45 -1.83 -17.09
N PHE A 491 -22.42 -1.70 -16.27
CA PHE A 491 -21.51 -2.78 -15.91
C PHE A 491 -21.89 -3.46 -14.59
N GLY A 492 -22.42 -2.70 -13.63
CA GLY A 492 -22.65 -3.16 -12.25
C GLY A 492 -21.76 -2.44 -11.25
N GLU A 493 -22.09 -2.54 -9.96
CA GLU A 493 -21.42 -1.77 -8.89
C GLU A 493 -19.93 -2.14 -8.75
N GLY A 494 -19.08 -1.13 -8.58
CA GLY A 494 -17.66 -1.33 -8.25
C GLY A 494 -16.83 -1.94 -9.38
N ARG A 495 -17.22 -1.71 -10.63
CA ARG A 495 -16.55 -2.18 -11.85
C ARG A 495 -15.74 -1.08 -12.55
N VAL A 496 -15.28 -0.09 -11.79
CA VAL A 496 -14.37 0.96 -12.26
C VAL A 496 -13.10 0.95 -11.42
N ILE A 497 -11.95 0.84 -12.09
CA ILE A 497 -10.64 1.14 -11.49
C ILE A 497 -10.38 2.63 -11.68
N HIS A 498 -10.33 3.39 -10.59
CA HIS A 498 -9.99 4.81 -10.60
C HIS A 498 -8.49 5.01 -10.58
N CYS A 499 -7.93 5.38 -11.73
CA CYS A 499 -6.50 5.54 -11.92
C CYS A 499 -6.13 7.02 -12.09
N MET A 500 -4.89 7.37 -11.75
CA MET A 500 -4.39 8.76 -11.83
C MET A 500 -5.30 9.75 -11.10
N ALA A 501 -5.93 9.28 -10.01
CA ALA A 501 -6.98 10.00 -9.32
C ALA A 501 -6.50 10.61 -8.00
N HIS A 502 -5.20 10.91 -7.87
CA HIS A 502 -4.66 11.57 -6.67
C HIS A 502 -4.90 13.08 -6.71
N TYR A 503 -6.10 13.48 -6.32
CA TYR A 503 -6.51 14.88 -6.15
C TYR A 503 -7.49 15.01 -4.97
N GLU A 504 -7.89 16.23 -4.66
CA GLU A 504 -8.55 16.59 -3.41
C GLU A 504 -9.82 15.78 -3.12
N ARG A 505 -10.67 15.51 -4.12
CA ARG A 505 -11.90 14.73 -3.92
C ARG A 505 -11.64 13.29 -3.48
N MET A 506 -10.59 12.68 -4.05
CA MET A 506 -10.27 11.27 -3.83
C MET A 506 -9.43 11.10 -2.56
N PHE A 507 -8.38 11.91 -2.39
CA PHE A 507 -7.42 11.75 -1.31
C PHE A 507 -7.86 12.43 -0.02
N ASN A 508 -8.62 13.52 -0.10
CA ASN A 508 -9.00 14.27 1.09
C ASN A 508 -10.41 14.88 1.03
N GLY A 509 -11.36 14.20 0.37
CA GLY A 509 -12.67 14.76 0.05
C GLY A 509 -13.81 13.74 -0.01
N ASP A 510 -14.85 14.09 -0.77
CA ASP A 510 -16.15 13.40 -0.80
C ASP A 510 -16.06 11.96 -1.31
N ILE A 511 -15.18 11.65 -2.26
CA ILE A 511 -15.03 10.29 -2.80
C ILE A 511 -14.30 9.40 -1.77
N GLY A 512 -13.13 9.84 -1.31
CA GLY A 512 -12.32 9.08 -0.33
C GLY A 512 -13.06 8.84 0.99
N MET A 513 -13.93 9.76 1.39
CA MET A 513 -14.76 9.62 2.60
C MET A 513 -16.07 8.86 2.37
N GLY A 514 -16.36 8.46 1.13
CA GLY A 514 -17.51 7.65 0.75
C GLY A 514 -18.82 8.43 0.54
N LEU A 515 -18.82 9.76 0.65
CA LEU A 515 -20.00 10.60 0.41
C LEU A 515 -20.50 10.45 -1.03
N ALA A 516 -19.58 10.48 -2.00
CA ALA A 516 -19.94 10.42 -3.41
C ALA A 516 -20.45 9.03 -3.85
N THR A 517 -20.08 7.98 -3.11
CA THR A 517 -20.40 6.57 -3.41
C THR A 517 -21.36 5.94 -2.41
N ASN A 518 -21.93 6.72 -1.49
CA ASN A 518 -22.78 6.24 -0.41
C ASN A 518 -22.18 5.05 0.37
N GLY A 519 -20.88 5.13 0.68
CA GLY A 519 -20.16 4.10 1.43
C GLY A 519 -19.74 2.88 0.61
N LYS A 520 -20.04 2.82 -0.69
CA LYS A 520 -19.48 1.79 -1.57
C LYS A 520 -18.01 2.08 -1.85
N ARG A 521 -17.13 1.12 -1.56
CA ARG A 521 -15.70 1.28 -1.80
C ARG A 521 -15.38 1.30 -3.30
N ALA A 522 -14.49 2.21 -3.70
CA ALA A 522 -14.02 2.34 -5.07
C ALA A 522 -12.57 1.80 -5.21
N VAL A 523 -12.29 1.07 -6.28
CA VAL A 523 -10.91 0.63 -6.58
C VAL A 523 -10.09 1.83 -7.04
N PHE A 524 -8.92 2.03 -6.45
CA PHE A 524 -8.10 3.23 -6.63
C PHE A 524 -6.63 2.86 -6.86
N ARG A 525 -6.03 3.30 -7.97
CA ARG A 525 -4.59 3.10 -8.21
C ARG A 525 -3.79 3.92 -7.20
N ASN A 526 -3.03 3.19 -6.39
CA ASN A 526 -2.37 3.73 -5.22
C ASN A 526 -1.04 4.44 -5.53
N THR A 527 -0.42 4.14 -6.68
CA THR A 527 0.88 4.70 -7.09
C THR A 527 0.94 5.02 -8.58
N ASN A 528 1.97 5.77 -8.96
CA ASN A 528 2.38 5.95 -10.35
C ASN A 528 2.85 4.61 -10.96
N ASP A 529 2.88 4.56 -12.29
CA ASP A 529 3.20 3.39 -13.10
C ASP A 529 4.44 2.63 -12.61
N PHE A 530 4.25 1.33 -12.40
CA PHE A 530 5.26 0.33 -12.20
C PHE A 530 5.97 0.05 -13.54
N GLY A 531 7.30 -0.01 -13.48
CA GLY A 531 8.13 -0.46 -14.59
C GLY A 531 8.50 0.55 -15.67
N LEU A 532 8.22 1.83 -15.45
CA LEU A 532 8.88 2.89 -16.19
C LEU A 532 10.32 3.12 -15.67
N PRO A 533 11.30 3.37 -16.55
CA PRO A 533 12.71 3.50 -16.17
C PRO A 533 12.92 4.81 -15.38
N ARG A 534 12.94 4.70 -14.06
CA ARG A 534 13.14 5.81 -13.12
C ARG A 534 14.15 5.41 -12.05
N PRO A 535 14.93 6.37 -11.51
CA PRO A 535 15.78 6.08 -10.35
C PRO A 535 14.94 5.51 -9.21
N ASN A 536 15.46 4.53 -8.48
CA ASN A 536 14.83 3.94 -7.29
C ASN A 536 13.44 3.31 -7.51
N VAL A 537 13.03 3.02 -8.76
CA VAL A 537 11.64 2.64 -9.10
C VAL A 537 11.06 1.52 -8.24
N HIS A 538 11.85 0.47 -7.93
CA HIS A 538 11.35 -0.67 -7.18
C HIS A 538 11.13 -0.34 -5.70
N ARG A 539 12.11 0.26 -5.01
CA ARG A 539 11.95 0.62 -3.60
C ARG A 539 10.89 1.72 -3.40
N ASP A 540 10.83 2.68 -4.33
CA ASP A 540 9.89 3.79 -4.26
C ASP A 540 8.47 3.29 -4.52
N HIS A 541 8.28 2.30 -5.41
CA HIS A 541 6.99 1.65 -5.62
C HIS A 541 6.48 0.95 -4.36
N ILE A 542 7.33 0.17 -3.66
CA ILE A 542 6.97 -0.43 -2.37
C ILE A 542 6.67 0.67 -1.34
N HIS A 543 7.56 1.64 -1.19
CA HIS A 543 7.43 2.71 -0.20
C HIS A 543 6.15 3.52 -0.40
N TYR A 544 5.88 4.03 -1.61
CA TYR A 544 4.69 4.83 -1.89
C TYR A 544 3.41 4.03 -1.70
N ASN A 545 3.39 2.76 -2.10
CA ASN A 545 2.23 1.89 -1.87
C ASN A 545 1.91 1.77 -0.38
N LEU A 546 2.91 1.41 0.43
CA LEU A 546 2.74 1.22 1.86
C LEU A 546 2.39 2.52 2.59
N MET A 547 3.09 3.59 2.30
CA MET A 547 2.86 4.88 2.95
C MET A 547 1.48 5.42 2.60
N ASN A 548 1.04 5.36 1.34
CA ASN A 548 -0.32 5.79 0.98
C ASN A 548 -1.40 4.95 1.70
N CYS A 549 -1.13 3.67 1.98
CA CYS A 549 -2.04 2.81 2.77
C CYS A 549 -2.18 3.24 4.24
N ILE A 550 -1.32 4.11 4.78
CA ILE A 550 -1.53 4.74 6.11
C ILE A 550 -2.89 5.45 6.14
N ILE A 551 -3.26 6.14 5.07
CA ILE A 551 -4.51 6.90 5.01
C ILE A 551 -5.60 6.15 4.24
N ILE A 552 -5.26 5.52 3.12
CA ILE A 552 -6.24 4.89 2.22
C ILE A 552 -6.95 3.70 2.87
N SER A 553 -6.29 2.97 3.78
CA SER A 553 -6.93 1.88 4.53
C SER A 553 -8.10 2.35 5.43
N ARG A 554 -8.13 3.66 5.77
CA ARG A 554 -9.17 4.30 6.58
C ARG A 554 -10.26 5.00 5.76
N MET A 555 -10.14 4.93 4.43
CA MET A 555 -11.03 5.54 3.45
C MET A 555 -11.97 4.52 2.81
N CYS A 556 -12.94 5.04 2.06
CA CYS A 556 -13.87 4.27 1.24
C CYS A 556 -13.23 3.82 -0.09
N LEU A 557 -11.98 3.35 -0.03
CA LEU A 557 -11.16 3.01 -1.19
C LEU A 557 -10.58 1.59 -1.07
N ILE A 558 -10.31 0.95 -2.20
CA ILE A 558 -9.61 -0.34 -2.32
C ILE A 558 -8.33 -0.08 -3.11
N PRO A 559 -7.14 -0.20 -2.49
CA PRO A 559 -5.90 0.16 -3.15
C PRO A 559 -5.49 -0.86 -4.21
N ASP A 560 -5.14 -0.37 -5.40
CA ASP A 560 -4.53 -1.10 -6.51
C ASP A 560 -3.04 -0.77 -6.57
N ALA A 561 -2.18 -1.79 -6.46
CA ALA A 561 -0.72 -1.67 -6.48
C ALA A 561 -0.11 -1.52 -7.89
N ASP A 562 -0.95 -1.42 -8.92
CA ASP A 562 -0.61 -1.35 -10.34
C ASP A 562 -0.23 -2.70 -10.99
N MET A 563 -0.18 -2.67 -12.32
CA MET A 563 0.20 -3.76 -13.21
C MET A 563 1.50 -4.44 -12.79
N PHE A 564 1.61 -5.73 -13.08
CA PHE A 564 2.70 -6.58 -12.63
C PHE A 564 3.33 -7.34 -13.79
N MET A 565 4.63 -7.15 -14.00
CA MET A 565 5.42 -7.94 -14.93
C MET A 565 6.09 -9.06 -14.13
N SER A 566 5.46 -10.24 -14.10
CA SER A 566 5.88 -11.40 -13.30
C SER A 566 7.24 -11.96 -13.70
N ALA A 567 7.71 -11.79 -14.94
CA ALA A 567 9.02 -12.29 -15.38
C ALA A 567 10.11 -11.21 -15.43
N ALA A 568 9.83 -10.01 -14.94
CA ALA A 568 10.78 -8.90 -14.95
C ALA A 568 10.76 -8.16 -13.61
N GLN A 569 11.72 -7.25 -13.40
CA GLN A 569 11.59 -6.23 -12.36
C GLN A 569 11.42 -6.77 -10.94
N TRP A 570 12.28 -7.72 -10.55
CA TRP A 570 12.28 -8.39 -9.24
C TRP A 570 10.93 -9.03 -8.89
N PRO A 571 10.57 -10.11 -9.60
CA PRO A 571 9.24 -10.72 -9.53
C PRO A 571 8.72 -10.96 -8.11
N ALA A 572 9.47 -11.71 -7.30
CA ALA A 572 9.03 -12.08 -5.96
C ALA A 572 8.92 -10.85 -5.03
N TYR A 573 9.86 -9.91 -5.13
CA TYR A 573 9.88 -8.66 -4.38
C TYR A 573 8.56 -7.86 -4.55
N HIS A 574 8.03 -7.84 -5.77
CA HIS A 574 6.81 -7.12 -6.14
C HIS A 574 5.52 -7.95 -6.06
N ALA A 575 5.62 -9.28 -6.19
CA ALA A 575 4.51 -10.20 -6.01
C ALA A 575 4.00 -10.19 -4.56
N VAL A 576 4.92 -10.17 -3.59
CA VAL A 576 4.56 -10.17 -2.17
C VAL A 576 3.70 -8.96 -1.83
N LEU A 577 4.06 -7.75 -2.29
CA LEU A 577 3.23 -6.57 -2.07
C LEU A 577 1.77 -6.79 -2.51
N ARG A 578 1.59 -7.38 -3.70
CA ARG A 578 0.27 -7.61 -4.31
C ARG A 578 -0.55 -8.68 -3.59
N ALA A 579 0.12 -9.66 -2.98
CA ALA A 579 -0.51 -10.66 -2.11
C ALA A 579 -1.11 -10.03 -0.83
N PHE A 580 -0.72 -8.81 -0.46
CA PHE A 580 -1.26 -8.11 0.70
C PHE A 580 -2.06 -6.83 0.36
N PHE A 581 -2.46 -6.68 -0.90
CA PHE A 581 -3.36 -5.63 -1.36
C PHE A 581 -4.74 -6.21 -1.67
N GLN A 582 -5.81 -5.47 -1.40
CA GLN A 582 -7.19 -5.91 -1.65
C GLN A 582 -7.68 -5.61 -3.07
N GLY A 583 -6.94 -4.79 -3.83
CA GLY A 583 -7.25 -4.44 -5.21
C GLY A 583 -6.83 -5.52 -6.21
N PRO A 584 -7.09 -5.27 -7.50
CA PRO A 584 -6.84 -6.24 -8.56
C PRO A 584 -5.37 -6.64 -8.68
N LEU A 585 -5.13 -7.92 -9.01
CA LEU A 585 -3.84 -8.43 -9.44
C LEU A 585 -3.81 -8.47 -10.98
N LEU A 586 -3.22 -7.45 -11.60
CA LEU A 586 -3.18 -7.31 -13.06
C LEU A 586 -1.78 -7.67 -13.60
N LEU A 587 -1.64 -8.82 -14.26
CA LEU A 587 -0.43 -9.14 -15.01
C LEU A 587 -0.30 -8.24 -16.25
N SER A 588 0.93 -7.97 -16.69
CA SER A 588 1.24 -7.19 -17.90
C SER A 588 2.50 -7.70 -18.60
N ASP A 589 2.72 -9.01 -18.49
CA ASP A 589 3.86 -9.72 -19.06
C ASP A 589 3.85 -9.70 -20.58
N ARG A 590 5.03 -9.57 -21.19
CA ARG A 590 5.15 -9.76 -22.64
C ARG A 590 4.84 -11.22 -23.00
N ALA A 591 4.37 -11.42 -24.23
CA ALA A 591 4.09 -12.76 -24.74
C ALA A 591 5.34 -13.65 -24.63
N GLY A 592 5.22 -14.78 -23.93
CA GLY A 592 6.28 -15.75 -23.66
C GLY A 592 7.11 -15.47 -22.39
N GLU A 593 6.85 -14.36 -21.70
CA GLU A 593 7.63 -13.90 -20.54
C GLU A 593 6.77 -13.98 -19.26
N HIS A 594 6.33 -15.19 -18.90
CA HIS A 594 5.51 -15.45 -17.70
C HIS A 594 6.31 -16.24 -16.66
N ASP A 595 6.41 -15.75 -15.41
CA ASP A 595 6.99 -16.50 -14.30
C ASP A 595 5.89 -17.30 -13.58
N LEU A 596 5.74 -18.56 -14.00
CA LEU A 596 4.71 -19.45 -13.45
C LEU A 596 4.92 -19.78 -11.97
N GLU A 597 6.18 -19.77 -11.48
CA GLU A 597 6.43 -20.05 -10.05
C GLU A 597 5.88 -18.91 -9.20
N VAL A 598 6.15 -17.66 -9.60
CA VAL A 598 5.66 -16.47 -8.89
C VAL A 598 4.15 -16.35 -9.02
N ILE A 599 3.59 -16.55 -10.21
CA ILE A 599 2.13 -16.45 -10.43
C ILE A 599 1.39 -17.51 -9.61
N HIS A 600 1.84 -18.76 -9.55
CA HIS A 600 1.17 -19.81 -8.78
C HIS A 600 1.19 -19.58 -7.27
N LYS A 601 2.11 -18.75 -6.75
CA LYS A 601 2.11 -18.33 -5.34
C LYS A 601 1.07 -17.25 -5.03
N LEU A 602 0.47 -16.64 -6.06
CA LEU A 602 -0.54 -15.57 -5.96
C LEU A 602 -1.98 -16.04 -6.22
N ILE A 603 -2.17 -17.27 -6.70
CA ILE A 603 -3.50 -17.82 -7.02
C ILE A 603 -3.77 -19.14 -6.32
N GLY A 604 -5.05 -19.43 -6.12
CA GLY A 604 -5.55 -20.64 -5.48
C GLY A 604 -6.72 -21.22 -6.25
N ARG A 605 -6.82 -22.55 -6.27
CA ARG A 605 -7.98 -23.25 -6.84
C ARG A 605 -8.94 -23.64 -5.72
N THR A 606 -10.21 -23.29 -5.86
CA THR A 606 -11.25 -23.66 -4.90
C THR A 606 -11.70 -25.10 -5.11
N ARG A 607 -12.49 -25.65 -4.17
CA ARG A 607 -13.06 -27.01 -4.27
C ARG A 607 -13.99 -27.18 -5.48
N TYR A 608 -14.52 -26.08 -6.01
CA TYR A 608 -15.36 -26.04 -7.21
C TYR A 608 -14.53 -25.96 -8.51
N GLY A 609 -13.21 -25.90 -8.40
CA GLY A 609 -12.30 -25.84 -9.54
C GLY A 609 -12.10 -24.44 -10.13
N VAL A 610 -12.60 -23.39 -9.47
CA VAL A 610 -12.44 -21.98 -9.84
C VAL A 610 -11.11 -21.46 -9.32
N TYR A 611 -10.38 -20.69 -10.14
CA TYR A 611 -9.17 -20.00 -9.72
C TYR A 611 -9.48 -18.59 -9.25
N GLU A 612 -8.92 -18.21 -8.10
CA GLU A 612 -9.03 -16.90 -7.50
C GLU A 612 -7.64 -16.41 -7.06
N VAL A 613 -7.50 -15.10 -6.85
CA VAL A 613 -6.28 -14.53 -6.27
C VAL A 613 -6.27 -14.76 -4.76
N ILE A 614 -5.11 -15.10 -4.21
CA ILE A 614 -4.91 -15.26 -2.77
C ILE A 614 -4.31 -13.96 -2.24
N GLN A 615 -5.16 -13.18 -1.59
CA GLN A 615 -4.79 -11.88 -1.03
C GLN A 615 -5.16 -11.78 0.45
N ALA A 616 -4.39 -11.00 1.20
CA ALA A 616 -4.69 -10.71 2.59
C ALA A 616 -6.04 -9.98 2.73
N PRO A 617 -6.85 -10.31 3.75
CA PRO A 617 -8.17 -9.72 3.92
C PRO A 617 -8.09 -8.24 4.31
N ASN A 618 -6.96 -7.79 4.84
CA ASN A 618 -6.69 -6.42 5.21
C ASN A 618 -5.53 -5.86 4.38
N THR A 619 -5.69 -4.63 3.89
CA THR A 619 -4.62 -3.90 3.21
C THR A 619 -3.42 -3.75 4.15
N ILE A 620 -2.23 -4.09 3.66
CA ILE A 620 -0.97 -3.94 4.38
C ILE A 620 -0.65 -2.48 4.71
N ARG A 621 -0.07 -2.24 5.89
CA ARG A 621 0.35 -0.92 6.38
C ARG A 621 1.73 -0.97 7.03
N PRO A 622 2.52 0.12 7.02
CA PRO A 622 3.75 0.21 7.80
C PRO A 622 3.51 -0.12 9.27
N LEU A 623 4.52 -0.70 9.94
CA LEU A 623 4.48 -0.87 11.39
C LEU A 623 4.40 0.51 12.09
N ARG A 624 3.50 0.63 13.08
CA ARG A 624 3.31 1.84 13.90
C ARG A 624 4.62 2.24 14.56
N SER A 625 5.31 1.25 15.14
CA SER A 625 6.54 1.46 15.90
C SER A 625 7.72 1.92 15.05
N ARG A 626 7.67 1.71 13.71
CA ARG A 626 8.81 1.90 12.80
C ARG A 626 8.56 2.97 11.72
N ILE A 627 7.44 3.68 11.77
CA ILE A 627 7.06 4.65 10.72
C ILE A 627 8.06 5.80 10.53
N TRP A 628 8.86 6.09 11.57
CA TRP A 628 9.88 7.16 11.57
C TRP A 628 11.27 6.66 11.16
N GLU A 629 11.42 5.39 10.78
CA GLU A 629 12.72 4.84 10.41
C GLU A 629 13.20 5.28 9.02
N PRO A 630 14.47 5.69 8.88
CA PRO A 630 15.04 6.09 7.60
C PRO A 630 15.38 4.84 6.76
N THR A 631 14.35 4.24 6.16
CA THR A 631 14.46 2.97 5.39
C THR A 631 14.96 3.17 3.96
N LEU A 632 15.04 4.41 3.47
CA LEU A 632 15.43 4.75 2.10
C LEU A 632 16.83 5.37 1.97
N ASP A 633 17.52 5.60 3.09
CA ASP A 633 18.88 6.14 3.13
C ASP A 633 19.88 5.20 2.43
N SER A 634 21.12 5.67 2.22
CA SER A 634 22.20 4.89 1.61
C SER A 634 22.92 3.96 2.59
N GLY A 635 23.63 2.98 2.04
CA GLY A 635 24.44 2.02 2.82
C GLY A 635 23.64 1.07 3.71
N ILE A 636 24.30 0.42 4.67
CA ILE A 636 23.69 -0.57 5.57
C ILE A 636 22.64 0.12 6.48
N GLY A 637 21.43 -0.43 6.55
CA GLY A 637 20.36 0.14 7.36
C GLY A 637 19.09 -0.71 7.38
N PRO A 638 18.03 -0.27 8.08
CA PRO A 638 16.81 -1.04 8.25
C PRO A 638 16.09 -1.27 6.92
N SER A 639 15.33 -2.36 6.90
CA SER A 639 14.41 -2.70 5.80
C SER A 639 13.11 -1.89 5.91
N ILE A 640 12.38 -1.75 4.80
CA ILE A 640 10.98 -1.35 4.87
C ILE A 640 10.20 -2.48 5.54
N LYS A 641 9.41 -2.17 6.57
CA LYS A 641 8.62 -3.15 7.34
C LYS A 641 7.14 -2.80 7.32
N ALA A 642 6.31 -3.78 7.00
CA ALA A 642 4.86 -3.60 6.99
C ALA A 642 4.12 -4.84 7.48
N VAL A 643 2.88 -4.66 7.89
CA VAL A 643 2.05 -5.70 8.51
C VAL A 643 0.66 -5.77 7.90
N SER A 644 0.14 -7.00 7.80
CA SER A 644 -1.28 -7.27 7.62
C SER A 644 -1.76 -8.28 8.67
N SER A 645 -2.95 -8.05 9.23
CA SER A 645 -3.58 -8.93 10.22
C SER A 645 -4.57 -9.89 9.56
N PHE A 646 -4.69 -11.09 10.15
CA PHE A 646 -5.59 -12.16 9.73
C PHE A 646 -6.46 -12.56 10.93
N PRO A 647 -7.54 -11.82 11.22
CA PRO A 647 -8.35 -12.01 12.43
C PRO A 647 -8.91 -13.43 12.57
N VAL A 648 -9.30 -14.07 11.46
CA VAL A 648 -9.81 -15.45 11.47
C VAL A 648 -8.78 -16.46 12.00
N ALA A 649 -7.50 -16.22 11.72
CA ALA A 649 -6.40 -17.06 12.18
C ALA A 649 -5.80 -16.59 13.53
N ASN A 650 -6.29 -15.48 14.10
CA ASN A 650 -5.68 -14.77 15.23
C ASN A 650 -4.17 -14.54 15.03
N ALA A 651 -3.78 -14.26 13.78
CA ALA A 651 -2.40 -14.25 13.33
C ALA A 651 -2.12 -12.99 12.50
N SER A 652 -0.84 -12.71 12.26
CA SER A 652 -0.40 -11.59 11.42
C SER A 652 0.77 -12.00 10.55
N SER A 653 0.97 -11.28 9.44
CA SER A 653 2.19 -11.37 8.65
C SER A 653 2.94 -10.04 8.70
N VAL A 654 4.24 -10.10 8.99
CA VAL A 654 5.17 -8.97 8.86
C VAL A 654 6.03 -9.23 7.63
N ILE A 655 6.15 -8.22 6.76
CA ILE A 655 6.92 -8.30 5.54
C ILE A 655 8.02 -7.26 5.57
N LEU A 656 9.22 -7.70 5.21
CA LEU A 656 10.43 -6.90 5.17
C LEU A 656 10.93 -6.85 3.72
N TRP A 657 11.35 -5.67 3.24
CA TRP A 657 11.96 -5.50 1.92
C TRP A 657 13.33 -4.84 2.02
N SER A 658 14.31 -5.35 1.29
CA SER A 658 15.56 -4.62 1.07
C SER A 658 15.26 -3.32 0.31
N SER A 659 15.76 -2.18 0.78
CA SER A 659 15.37 -0.86 0.25
C SER A 659 16.53 0.14 0.12
N ARG A 660 17.72 -0.21 0.60
CA ARG A 660 18.90 0.67 0.64
C ARG A 660 19.44 0.91 -0.77
N ASP A 661 19.62 2.18 -1.15
CA ASP A 661 20.08 2.61 -2.49
C ASP A 661 19.45 1.87 -3.66
N SER A 662 18.17 2.11 -3.93
CA SER A 662 17.40 1.35 -4.92
C SER A 662 17.33 -0.16 -4.62
N ALA A 663 17.48 -0.58 -3.36
CA ALA A 663 17.64 -1.99 -2.98
C ALA A 663 18.92 -2.65 -3.54
N ALA A 664 19.96 -1.88 -3.90
CA ALA A 664 21.25 -2.39 -4.34
C ALA A 664 22.17 -2.80 -3.17
N HIS A 665 21.86 -2.38 -1.95
CA HIS A 665 22.58 -2.79 -0.74
C HIS A 665 21.68 -3.64 0.17
N ALA A 666 22.32 -4.51 0.96
CA ALA A 666 21.65 -5.31 1.95
C ALA A 666 20.97 -4.43 3.01
N SER A 667 19.79 -4.84 3.46
CA SER A 667 19.14 -4.27 4.64
C SER A 667 19.45 -5.14 5.85
N THR A 668 19.67 -4.52 7.00
CA THR A 668 19.83 -5.24 8.27
C THR A 668 19.08 -4.54 9.39
N ASP A 669 18.50 -5.34 10.28
CA ASP A 669 17.56 -4.89 11.29
C ASP A 669 17.59 -5.78 12.53
N ILE A 670 17.03 -5.29 13.63
CA ILE A 670 16.70 -6.10 14.81
C ILE A 670 15.19 -6.04 14.98
N LEU A 671 14.54 -7.20 14.94
CA LEU A 671 13.16 -7.32 15.37
C LEU A 671 13.09 -7.24 16.88
N PHE A 672 12.28 -6.33 17.40
CA PHE A 672 11.99 -6.24 18.82
C PHE A 672 10.64 -6.86 19.16
N ALA A 673 10.45 -7.21 20.43
CA ALA A 673 9.16 -7.66 20.96
C ALA A 673 8.02 -6.68 20.62
N SER A 674 8.30 -5.37 20.64
CA SER A 674 7.35 -4.32 20.24
C SER A 674 6.84 -4.46 18.81
N ASP A 675 7.66 -4.94 17.87
CA ASP A 675 7.26 -5.09 16.47
C ASP A 675 6.25 -6.22 16.31
N ILE A 676 6.44 -7.30 17.08
CA ILE A 676 5.53 -8.44 17.09
C ILE A 676 4.21 -8.08 17.77
N ILE A 677 4.27 -7.31 18.87
CA ILE A 677 3.07 -6.83 19.58
C ILE A 677 2.29 -5.84 18.71
N ASP A 678 2.95 -4.89 18.05
CA ASP A 678 2.30 -3.98 17.09
C ASP A 678 1.66 -4.76 15.93
N ALA A 679 2.38 -5.78 15.42
CA ALA A 679 1.88 -6.58 14.31
C ALA A 679 0.63 -7.39 14.67
N LEU A 680 0.58 -7.95 15.88
CA LEU A 680 -0.59 -8.68 16.38
C LEU A 680 -1.74 -7.77 16.79
N GLY A 681 -1.45 -6.52 17.15
CA GLY A 681 -2.42 -5.64 17.79
C GLY A 681 -2.44 -5.88 19.31
N PRO A 682 -2.06 -4.91 20.15
CA PRO A 682 -1.94 -5.13 21.60
C PRO A 682 -3.28 -5.51 22.25
N GLU A 683 -4.40 -5.04 21.70
CA GLU A 683 -5.75 -5.34 22.17
C GLU A 683 -6.26 -6.71 21.67
N ASP A 684 -5.61 -7.28 20.65
CA ASP A 684 -6.00 -8.53 19.98
C ASP A 684 -5.18 -9.75 20.45
N LEU A 685 -4.26 -9.55 21.42
CA LEU A 685 -3.45 -10.63 21.97
C LEU A 685 -4.31 -11.66 22.71
N LEU A 686 -4.09 -12.93 22.39
CA LEU A 686 -4.76 -14.03 23.08
C LEU A 686 -4.16 -14.20 24.50
N PRO A 687 -5.00 -14.36 25.54
CA PRO A 687 -4.52 -14.58 26.91
C PRO A 687 -3.59 -15.79 27.02
N ASP A 688 -2.51 -15.65 27.79
CA ASP A 688 -1.53 -16.71 28.09
C ASP A 688 -1.01 -17.50 26.87
N THR A 689 -1.05 -16.88 25.68
CA THR A 689 -0.73 -17.53 24.41
C THR A 689 0.66 -17.17 23.95
N LYS A 690 1.46 -18.18 23.58
CA LYS A 690 2.72 -18.01 22.88
C LYS A 690 2.47 -17.95 21.38
N TYR A 691 3.35 -17.24 20.68
CA TYR A 691 3.30 -17.13 19.23
C TYR A 691 4.55 -17.76 18.62
N LEU A 692 4.40 -18.33 17.44
CA LEU A 692 5.50 -18.78 16.60
C LEU A 692 5.71 -17.74 15.49
N LEU A 693 6.95 -17.29 15.35
CA LEU A 693 7.40 -16.50 14.22
C LEU A 693 8.04 -17.47 13.22
N TRP A 694 7.43 -17.63 12.05
CA TRP A 694 7.96 -18.42 10.95
C TRP A 694 8.52 -17.51 9.86
N PHE A 695 9.82 -17.63 9.60
CA PHE A 695 10.53 -16.91 8.54
C PHE A 695 10.46 -17.75 7.28
N ASN A 696 9.66 -17.31 6.31
CA ASN A 696 9.28 -18.11 5.16
C ASN A 696 10.47 -18.43 4.24
N ASP A 697 11.25 -17.41 3.88
CA ASP A 697 12.33 -17.55 2.90
C ASP A 697 13.55 -18.22 3.54
N HIS A 698 13.84 -17.90 4.81
CA HIS A 698 14.90 -18.56 5.57
C HIS A 698 14.52 -19.93 6.15
N ARG A 699 13.24 -20.33 6.08
CA ARG A 699 12.70 -21.59 6.63
C ARG A 699 13.13 -21.86 8.08
N SER A 700 12.98 -20.87 8.95
CA SER A 700 13.33 -20.97 10.37
C SER A 700 12.21 -20.46 11.26
N ALA A 701 12.27 -20.75 12.56
CA ALA A 701 11.23 -20.33 13.48
C ALA A 701 11.77 -19.85 14.83
N ILE A 702 11.02 -18.96 15.49
CA ILE A 702 11.30 -18.49 16.85
C ILE A 702 10.00 -18.45 17.65
N TYR A 703 10.03 -18.98 18.88
CA TYR A 703 8.90 -18.82 19.80
C TYR A 703 8.98 -17.48 20.53
N PHE A 704 7.86 -16.77 20.57
CA PHE A 704 7.70 -15.49 21.21
C PHE A 704 6.66 -15.57 22.32
N ASN A 705 6.99 -14.96 23.47
CA ASN A 705 6.06 -14.76 24.57
C ASN A 705 5.72 -13.25 24.66
N PRO A 706 4.44 -12.86 24.53
CA PRO A 706 4.02 -11.46 24.66
C PRO A 706 4.38 -10.80 26.00
N SER A 707 4.71 -11.58 27.04
CA SER A 707 5.17 -11.04 28.33
C SER A 707 6.60 -10.45 28.29
N LEU A 708 7.31 -10.55 27.17
CA LEU A 708 8.63 -9.95 26.99
C LEU A 708 8.55 -8.42 27.03
N SER A 709 9.58 -7.78 27.60
CA SER A 709 9.69 -6.32 27.57
C SER A 709 9.79 -5.83 26.12
N SER A 710 9.08 -4.75 25.77
CA SER A 710 8.97 -4.21 24.41
C SER A 710 10.32 -4.01 23.71
N GLY A 711 11.36 -3.60 24.43
CA GLY A 711 12.72 -3.40 23.89
C GLY A 711 13.60 -4.65 23.79
N SER A 712 13.04 -5.84 24.04
CA SER A 712 13.77 -7.11 23.97
C SER A 712 14.02 -7.49 22.50
N PRO A 713 15.28 -7.78 22.10
CA PRO A 713 15.59 -8.22 20.75
C PRO A 713 15.13 -9.67 20.56
N ILE A 714 14.43 -9.93 19.47
CA ILE A 714 13.93 -11.25 19.09
C ILE A 714 14.91 -11.92 18.13
N ALA A 715 15.31 -11.21 17.08
CA ALA A 715 16.27 -11.69 16.10
C ALA A 715 16.95 -10.52 15.38
N GLU A 716 18.21 -10.69 15.00
CA GLU A 716 18.81 -9.89 13.93
C GLU A 716 18.35 -10.47 12.58
N ILE A 717 18.08 -9.58 11.62
CA ILE A 717 17.70 -9.93 10.26
C ILE A 717 18.62 -9.26 9.28
N ALA A 718 19.06 -10.00 8.26
CA ALA A 718 19.77 -9.49 7.11
C ALA A 718 19.08 -9.93 5.82
N LEU A 719 18.68 -8.95 4.99
CA LEU A 719 18.12 -9.16 3.68
C LEU A 719 19.16 -8.78 2.61
N PRO A 720 19.52 -9.71 1.71
CA PRO A 720 20.30 -9.37 0.52
C PRO A 720 19.62 -8.30 -0.34
N PRO A 721 20.37 -7.62 -1.23
CA PRO A 721 19.79 -6.75 -2.27
C PRO A 721 18.66 -7.45 -3.05
N GLU A 722 17.65 -6.69 -3.46
CA GLU A 722 16.53 -7.17 -4.30
C GLU A 722 15.65 -8.28 -3.67
N THR A 723 15.71 -8.45 -2.34
CA THR A 723 14.97 -9.51 -1.62
C THR A 723 13.94 -8.98 -0.63
N HIS A 724 13.14 -9.91 -0.12
CA HIS A 724 12.15 -9.69 0.93
C HIS A 724 12.22 -10.85 1.93
N GLU A 725 11.46 -10.75 3.02
CA GLU A 725 11.15 -11.87 3.91
C GLU A 725 9.69 -11.72 4.40
N VAL A 726 8.96 -12.82 4.42
CA VAL A 726 7.60 -12.88 4.99
C VAL A 726 7.65 -13.65 6.31
N ILE A 727 7.35 -12.97 7.39
CA ILE A 727 7.27 -13.53 8.73
C ILE A 727 5.81 -13.80 9.07
N THR A 728 5.45 -15.07 9.24
CA THR A 728 4.14 -15.48 9.75
C THR A 728 4.18 -15.54 11.27
N ILE A 729 3.33 -14.77 11.95
CA ILE A 729 3.18 -14.77 13.40
C ILE A 729 1.88 -15.51 13.74
N ALA A 730 2.00 -16.78 14.13
CA ALA A 730 0.85 -17.65 14.38
C ALA A 730 0.73 -18.04 15.86
N PRO A 731 -0.48 -18.07 16.45
CA PRO A 731 -0.68 -18.60 17.79
C PRO A 731 -0.24 -20.06 17.90
N SER A 732 0.33 -20.41 19.05
CA SER A 732 0.74 -21.76 19.39
C SER A 732 -0.27 -22.38 20.35
N TYR A 733 -1.06 -23.34 19.88
CA TYR A 733 -2.12 -23.99 20.65
C TYR A 733 -1.62 -25.26 21.34
N SER A 734 -1.91 -25.44 22.62
CA SER A 734 -1.61 -26.68 23.34
C SER A 734 -2.69 -27.73 23.09
N ILE A 735 -2.31 -28.88 22.54
CA ILE A 735 -3.19 -30.02 22.23
C ILE A 735 -2.69 -31.27 22.95
N GLY A 736 -3.52 -32.00 23.70
CA GLY A 736 -3.09 -33.24 24.38
C GLY A 736 -2.99 -33.18 25.91
N GLY A 737 -3.76 -32.31 26.58
CA GLY A 737 -3.72 -32.15 28.05
C GLY A 737 -2.35 -31.74 28.63
N THR A 738 -1.96 -32.34 29.76
CA THR A 738 -0.73 -32.00 30.53
C THR A 738 0.58 -32.40 29.83
N ASP A 739 0.53 -33.38 28.91
CA ASP A 739 1.66 -33.82 28.07
C ASP A 739 1.54 -33.28 26.62
N GLY A 740 0.79 -32.18 26.47
CA GLY A 740 0.33 -31.67 25.18
C GLY A 740 1.44 -31.12 24.29
N ILE A 741 1.24 -31.27 22.98
CA ILE A 741 2.10 -30.74 21.93
C ILE A 741 1.60 -29.33 21.57
N GLU A 742 2.51 -28.36 21.55
CA GLU A 742 2.25 -27.00 21.07
C GLU A 742 2.23 -27.01 19.53
N ILE A 743 1.11 -26.64 18.90
CA ILE A 743 0.91 -26.64 17.44
C ILE A 743 0.53 -25.24 16.96
N ALA A 744 1.28 -24.71 15.99
CA ALA A 744 0.97 -23.47 15.28
C ALA A 744 0.65 -23.74 13.81
N CYS A 745 -0.40 -23.11 13.26
CA CYS A 745 -0.76 -23.24 11.85
C CYS A 745 -0.15 -22.10 11.03
N LEU A 746 0.59 -22.43 9.97
CA LEU A 746 1.27 -21.46 9.10
C LEU A 746 0.44 -21.07 7.87
N GLY A 747 -0.68 -21.76 7.63
CA GLY A 747 -1.47 -21.61 6.40
C GLY A 747 -0.83 -22.30 5.20
N LEU A 748 -1.18 -21.87 4.00
CA LEU A 748 -0.67 -22.41 2.73
C LEU A 748 0.73 -21.84 2.44
N VAL A 749 1.79 -22.54 2.86
CA VAL A 749 3.18 -22.07 2.78
C VAL A 749 3.76 -22.07 1.36
N ASP A 750 3.03 -22.60 0.39
CA ASP A 750 3.31 -22.45 -1.03
C ASP A 750 2.73 -21.16 -1.63
N LYS A 751 2.15 -20.27 -0.81
CA LYS A 751 1.57 -18.97 -1.21
C LYS A 751 2.23 -17.82 -0.44
N TYR A 752 2.29 -16.63 -1.04
CA TYR A 752 2.88 -15.44 -0.39
C TYR A 752 2.08 -14.97 0.83
N ALA A 753 0.75 -14.90 0.71
CA ALA A 753 -0.16 -14.62 1.82
C ALA A 753 -0.69 -15.93 2.41
N SER A 754 0.19 -16.71 3.04
CA SER A 754 -0.10 -18.09 3.48
C SER A 754 -1.35 -18.22 4.37
N LEU A 755 -1.60 -17.22 5.22
CA LEU A 755 -2.72 -17.17 6.16
C LEU A 755 -4.07 -16.83 5.48
N ALA A 756 -4.07 -16.29 4.26
CA ALA A 756 -5.27 -15.78 3.59
C ALA A 756 -6.32 -16.86 3.28
N ALA A 757 -5.87 -18.11 3.11
CA ALA A 757 -6.76 -19.21 2.80
C ALA A 757 -7.54 -19.73 4.03
N ILE A 758 -7.18 -19.33 5.25
CA ILE A 758 -7.75 -19.86 6.48
C ILE A 758 -9.12 -19.23 6.75
N THR A 759 -10.17 -20.07 6.80
CA THR A 759 -11.54 -19.63 7.09
C THR A 759 -12.01 -20.00 8.50
N ALA A 760 -11.30 -20.91 9.20
CA ALA A 760 -11.54 -21.22 10.60
C ALA A 760 -10.34 -21.96 11.23
N ILE A 761 -10.08 -21.70 12.51
CA ILE A 761 -9.20 -22.49 13.37
C ILE A 761 -9.94 -22.81 14.67
N GLN A 762 -9.91 -24.07 15.11
CA GLN A 762 -10.60 -24.54 16.30
C GLN A 762 -9.78 -25.60 17.03
N VAL A 763 -9.69 -25.49 18.36
CA VAL A 763 -9.16 -26.55 19.22
C VAL A 763 -10.31 -27.48 19.61
N LEU A 764 -10.20 -28.75 19.25
CA LEU A 764 -11.15 -29.81 19.60
C LEU A 764 -10.65 -30.58 20.81
N THR A 765 -11.57 -31.03 21.68
CA THR A 765 -11.24 -31.78 22.91
C THR A 765 -11.55 -33.27 22.82
N ALA A 766 -12.31 -33.71 21.82
CA ALA A 766 -12.65 -35.11 21.59
C ALA A 766 -12.96 -35.37 20.09
N PRO A 767 -12.01 -35.88 19.29
CA PRO A 767 -10.60 -36.08 19.62
C PRO A 767 -9.84 -34.76 19.87
N GLU A 768 -8.71 -34.82 20.58
CA GLU A 768 -7.84 -33.65 20.81
C GLU A 768 -7.08 -33.30 19.53
N CYS A 769 -7.56 -32.27 18.82
CA CYS A 769 -7.00 -31.86 17.54
C CYS A 769 -7.02 -30.34 17.37
N LEU A 770 -6.07 -29.83 16.60
CA LEU A 770 -6.19 -28.51 15.98
C LEU A 770 -6.86 -28.67 14.61
N ARG A 771 -8.09 -28.18 14.48
CA ARG A 771 -8.85 -28.17 13.23
C ARG A 771 -8.64 -26.84 12.51
N THR A 772 -8.15 -26.90 11.27
CA THR A 772 -8.04 -25.75 10.37
C THR A 772 -8.91 -25.97 9.14
N THR A 773 -9.68 -24.97 8.74
CA THR A 773 -10.43 -25.00 7.46
C THR A 773 -9.81 -24.01 6.48
N VAL A 774 -9.58 -24.45 5.24
CA VAL A 774 -9.00 -23.64 4.16
C VAL A 774 -9.84 -23.65 2.89
N THR A 775 -9.83 -22.55 2.14
CA THR A 775 -10.63 -22.35 0.91
C THR A 775 -9.96 -22.80 -0.38
N PHE A 776 -8.63 -22.99 -0.39
CA PHE A 776 -7.85 -23.26 -1.61
C PHE A 776 -7.01 -24.53 -1.50
N GLU A 777 -6.77 -25.16 -2.65
CA GLU A 777 -5.74 -26.19 -2.82
C GLU A 777 -4.34 -25.58 -2.57
N GLY A 778 -3.42 -26.39 -2.03
CA GLY A 778 -2.05 -25.96 -1.73
C GLY A 778 -1.37 -26.84 -0.68
N LYS A 779 -0.26 -26.33 -0.13
CA LYS A 779 0.52 -27.00 0.92
C LYS A 779 0.25 -26.36 2.26
N LEU A 780 -0.66 -26.94 3.03
CA LEU A 780 -0.96 -26.48 4.38
C LEU A 780 0.14 -26.97 5.33
N ALA A 781 0.68 -26.06 6.15
CA ALA A 781 1.74 -26.41 7.09
C ALA A 781 1.43 -26.03 8.54
N PHE A 782 2.05 -26.79 9.44
CA PHE A 782 2.00 -26.62 10.87
C PHE A 782 3.39 -26.79 11.47
N VAL A 783 3.69 -26.10 12.56
CA VAL A 783 4.87 -26.40 13.37
C VAL A 783 4.40 -26.99 14.68
N ALA A 784 4.86 -28.20 14.96
CA ALA A 784 4.55 -28.93 16.18
C ALA A 784 5.81 -29.00 17.04
N LYS A 785 5.74 -28.50 18.27
CA LYS A 785 6.84 -28.54 19.24
C LYS A 785 6.95 -29.92 19.88
N THR A 786 7.43 -30.86 19.09
CA THR A 786 7.73 -32.22 19.53
C THR A 786 8.74 -32.84 18.60
N ILE A 787 9.54 -33.74 19.15
CA ILE A 787 10.39 -34.67 18.39
C ILE A 787 9.69 -36.02 18.18
N GLU A 788 8.63 -36.31 18.93
CA GLU A 788 7.84 -37.55 18.86
C GLU A 788 6.70 -37.42 17.83
N THR A 789 7.04 -37.20 16.56
CA THR A 789 6.05 -37.04 15.48
C THR A 789 5.16 -38.27 15.27
N ALA A 790 5.55 -39.44 15.82
CA ALA A 790 4.73 -40.66 15.85
C ALA A 790 3.41 -40.49 16.60
N ARG A 791 3.30 -39.50 17.50
CA ARG A 791 2.07 -39.16 18.23
C ARG A 791 1.12 -38.27 17.43
N ILE A 792 1.46 -37.89 16.20
CA ILE A 792 0.65 -36.99 15.38
C ILE A 792 -0.06 -37.80 14.29
N GLN A 793 -1.36 -37.56 14.14
CA GLN A 793 -2.15 -38.05 13.02
C GLN A 793 -2.85 -36.87 12.35
N ILE A 794 -2.83 -36.83 11.02
CA ILE A 794 -3.48 -35.76 10.25
C ILE A 794 -4.64 -36.34 9.44
N PHE A 795 -5.80 -35.69 9.53
CA PHE A 795 -6.99 -36.05 8.77
C PHE A 795 -7.39 -34.90 7.85
N LEU A 796 -7.65 -35.19 6.57
CA LEU A 796 -8.23 -34.27 5.61
C LEU A 796 -9.67 -34.70 5.32
N ASN A 797 -10.65 -33.83 5.60
CA ASN A 797 -12.08 -34.13 5.52
C ASN A 797 -12.45 -35.46 6.20
N SER A 798 -11.89 -35.65 7.41
CA SER A 798 -12.05 -36.87 8.24
C SER A 798 -11.40 -38.15 7.70
N ALA A 799 -10.69 -38.10 6.56
CA ALA A 799 -9.87 -39.21 6.08
C ALA A 799 -8.42 -39.04 6.53
N GLN A 800 -7.83 -40.06 7.13
CA GLN A 800 -6.42 -40.02 7.51
C GLN A 800 -5.54 -39.89 6.26
N VAL A 801 -4.55 -38.99 6.31
CA VAL A 801 -3.64 -38.71 5.20
C VAL A 801 -2.18 -38.77 5.64
N SER A 802 -1.29 -39.03 4.69
CA SER A 802 0.15 -38.89 4.90
C SER A 802 0.55 -37.41 4.95
N TYR A 803 1.60 -37.11 5.71
CA TYR A 803 2.21 -35.78 5.77
C TYR A 803 3.73 -35.91 5.74
N LYS A 804 4.41 -34.83 5.32
CA LYS A 804 5.86 -34.69 5.47
C LYS A 804 6.16 -34.10 6.84
N ALA A 805 7.12 -34.66 7.56
CA ALA A 805 7.69 -34.08 8.78
C ALA A 805 9.17 -33.73 8.55
N GLU A 806 9.56 -32.52 8.88
CA GLU A 806 10.93 -32.01 8.78
C GLU A 806 11.33 -31.45 10.14
N ILE A 807 12.37 -32.02 10.75
CA ILE A 807 12.87 -31.55 12.06
C ILE A 807 13.49 -30.17 11.88
N LEU A 808 13.11 -29.23 12.74
CA LEU A 808 13.68 -27.89 12.78
C LEU A 808 14.82 -27.87 13.80
N ASP A 809 16.05 -27.74 13.29
CA ASP A 809 17.25 -27.74 14.11
C ASP A 809 17.20 -26.68 15.21
N GLY A 810 17.54 -27.07 16.45
CA GLY A 810 17.62 -26.17 17.60
C GLY A 810 16.30 -25.76 18.26
N LEU A 811 15.14 -26.22 17.77
CA LEU A 811 13.82 -25.84 18.30
C LEU A 811 13.04 -26.99 18.96
N SER A 812 13.54 -28.23 18.91
CA SER A 812 12.80 -29.44 19.32
C SER A 812 11.38 -29.46 18.74
N ALA A 813 11.25 -29.06 17.48
CA ALA A 813 10.00 -28.92 16.77
C ALA A 813 10.11 -29.53 15.36
N SER A 814 8.97 -29.86 14.78
CA SER A 814 8.88 -30.40 13.42
C SER A 814 7.92 -29.57 12.58
N LEU A 815 8.34 -29.20 11.36
CA LEU A 815 7.47 -28.67 10.33
C LEU A 815 6.71 -29.83 9.69
N LEU A 816 5.38 -29.80 9.81
CA LEU A 816 4.46 -30.74 9.22
C LEU A 816 3.86 -30.10 7.97
N THR A 817 3.83 -30.81 6.84
CA THR A 817 3.22 -30.34 5.60
C THR A 817 2.27 -31.38 5.03
N VAL A 818 1.06 -30.93 4.69
CA VAL A 818 0.02 -31.75 4.08
C VAL A 818 -0.44 -31.12 2.76
N ASP A 819 -0.54 -31.93 1.71
CA ASP A 819 -1.07 -31.50 0.42
C ASP A 819 -2.61 -31.49 0.48
N VAL A 820 -3.20 -30.32 0.29
CA VAL A 820 -4.65 -30.12 0.18
C VAL A 820 -5.01 -30.06 -1.30
N ASN A 821 -5.75 -31.06 -1.78
CA ASN A 821 -6.20 -31.15 -3.18
C ASN A 821 -7.55 -31.87 -3.30
N ALA A 822 -8.22 -31.74 -4.44
CA ALA A 822 -9.51 -32.36 -4.72
C ALA A 822 -9.49 -33.91 -4.71
N GLY A 823 -8.32 -34.54 -4.90
CA GLY A 823 -8.18 -36.01 -4.93
C GLY A 823 -8.06 -36.66 -3.55
N ALA A 824 -7.64 -35.90 -2.54
CA ALA A 824 -7.41 -36.39 -1.19
C ALA A 824 -8.70 -36.31 -0.36
N GLY A 825 -9.39 -37.45 -0.19
CA GLY A 825 -10.54 -37.57 0.74
C GLY A 825 -11.92 -37.40 0.11
N SER A 826 -12.21 -38.11 -0.99
CA SER A 826 -13.48 -38.09 -1.75
C SER A 826 -14.76 -38.58 -1.03
N ARG A 827 -14.85 -38.46 0.30
CA ARG A 827 -16.05 -38.83 1.10
C ARG A 827 -16.54 -37.73 2.04
N GLY A 828 -16.30 -36.46 1.73
CA GLY A 828 -16.90 -35.31 2.43
C GLY A 828 -18.11 -34.74 1.67
N ALA A 829 -19.16 -34.34 2.40
CA ALA A 829 -20.40 -33.78 1.88
C ALA A 829 -20.17 -32.72 0.77
N ALA A 830 -21.00 -32.77 -0.27
CA ALA A 830 -20.92 -31.92 -1.45
C ALA A 830 -21.12 -30.42 -1.17
N ASP A 831 -21.48 -30.05 0.07
CA ASP A 831 -21.89 -28.70 0.46
C ASP A 831 -20.84 -27.92 1.29
N ALA A 832 -19.66 -28.50 1.58
CA ALA A 832 -18.62 -27.79 2.32
C ALA A 832 -17.77 -26.88 1.40
N ILE A 833 -17.73 -25.59 1.72
CA ILE A 833 -17.07 -24.50 0.97
C ILE A 833 -15.52 -24.64 0.93
N GLY A 834 -14.92 -25.41 1.83
CA GLY A 834 -13.47 -25.60 1.91
C GLY A 834 -13.06 -27.01 2.36
N TRP A 835 -11.76 -27.18 2.63
CA TRP A 835 -11.17 -28.39 3.18
C TRP A 835 -10.90 -28.24 4.67
N THR A 836 -11.23 -29.27 5.45
CA THR A 836 -10.94 -29.32 6.88
C THR A 836 -9.75 -30.24 7.14
N VAL A 837 -8.74 -29.74 7.84
CA VAL A 837 -7.54 -30.48 8.24
C VAL A 837 -7.47 -30.53 9.76
N ASP A 838 -7.48 -31.74 10.31
CA ASP A 838 -7.37 -31.99 11.75
C ASP A 838 -5.99 -32.56 12.07
N VAL A 839 -5.18 -31.83 12.84
CA VAL A 839 -3.91 -32.32 13.39
C VAL A 839 -4.16 -32.81 14.81
N CYS A 840 -4.24 -34.13 14.96
CA CYS A 840 -4.62 -34.80 16.21
C CYS A 840 -3.41 -35.37 16.94
N VAL A 841 -3.43 -35.27 18.26
CA VAL A 841 -2.41 -35.87 19.13
C VAL A 841 -2.98 -37.13 19.77
N ILE A 842 -2.31 -38.26 19.58
CA ILE A 842 -2.65 -39.51 20.28
C ILE A 842 -1.94 -39.57 21.64
N ALA A 843 -2.62 -40.17 22.62
CA ALA A 843 -2.06 -40.44 23.93
C ALA A 843 -0.80 -41.31 23.80
N SER A 844 0.21 -41.04 24.63
CA SER A 844 1.36 -41.94 24.76
C SER A 844 0.88 -43.27 25.35
N GLU A 845 1.26 -44.39 24.71
CA GLU A 845 1.00 -45.74 25.23
C GLU A 845 1.66 -46.00 26.59
#